data_AF-A0A4P9J7F3-F1
#
_entry.id   AF-A0A4P9J7F3-F1
#
_cell.length_a   1.000
_cell.length_b   1.000
_cell.length_c   1.000
_cell.angle_alpha   90.00
_cell.angle_beta   90.00
_cell.angle_gamma   90.00
#
_symmetry.space_group_name_H-M   'P 1'
#
loop_
_entity.id
_entity.type
_entity.pdbx_description
1 polymer ?
#
loop_
_entity_poly.entity_id
_entity_poly.type
_entity_poly.pdbx_seq_one_letter_code
_entity_poly.pdbx_strand_id
1 'polypeptide(L)'
;MGCHGSTPGGLSRSLPRGGLGMSGFTIVRRLTGAAAAASLVMVGLSGPAHSSTPSSPPTVDGLPAEHCAELAGLEIDADRIGAPTSGAVVETAEHVSDETDGSYCKVIGKTRPVDPEAPGVTFQVNLPDDWNGKSLQFGGGAFNGTLVTGTGHHRLQPQDLETPLAQGYTTLGSDGGHRSSAGFDATFALNEESLKDYGLWSIKKTHDVSEILMDAYYGEESEYAYFIGGSQGGHEALDAAARYPDDYEGVVANYPAYNVMMLHLASLEVGRAMYADGGAGWLSPQDTKMLTDTVYEVCDTVALDGVVDGIIANVAGCNEVLTIEKVEELLGCEAGAPEEDACLTPEQLAAIDRINSTYEPGIEIAGMTEFQRWPILEGARWDRSTFGASPQPSNPLSGTEGLLYSVGATNVKYLITQDPGYDAMEFDPTEWEDRIQELAAITDVSDVSLEPFFARGGKLILTHGTTDDFISPHNTDAYWEQLTAQFGDALADHARYYKIPGLGHGFGPFNATWDGLGVLEAWVEDGQAPGTLTAYDANEGTDRTRPMCQYPAWPAYQGSGSPARASSFECVTSSSELLPPNFTDNAPGSRFFEPVRWLQLEGISRGYADGSFGKDRDISRGESLAFIHRYLDPVTEADGAPFPDVPEGHTFHEPIAWAAAEEITRGYADGEFKPGRAVTRGEFASFLYRAFDPEHLGPEDSEFSDVVEGSTHYQAITWLASEGISEGYRDGSYRPAQRITRAEAATLLYRYETMVADEQ
;
A
#
# COMPACT_ATOMS: atom_id res chain seq x y z
N MET A 1 -44.85 33.30 19.94
CA MET A 1 -46.17 33.70 20.49
C MET A 1 -46.66 32.60 21.42
N GLY A 2 -47.08 32.98 22.64
CA GLY A 2 -47.90 32.30 23.68
C GLY A 2 -47.77 30.77 23.90
N CYS A 3 -47.38 30.23 25.06
CA CYS A 3 -47.92 30.31 26.44
C CYS A 3 -48.86 29.13 26.85
N HIS A 4 -48.34 28.31 27.77
CA HIS A 4 -48.96 27.72 28.99
C HIS A 4 -49.94 26.53 29.01
N GLY A 5 -49.53 25.56 29.87
CA GLY A 5 -50.34 24.81 30.86
C GLY A 5 -50.24 23.28 30.70
N SER A 6 -50.16 22.39 31.69
CA SER A 6 -50.02 22.40 33.16
C SER A 6 -49.78 20.93 33.58
N THR A 7 -48.95 20.65 34.59
CA THR A 7 -48.74 19.33 35.27
C THR A 7 -49.86 19.02 36.31
N PRO A 8 -50.07 17.76 36.77
CA PRO A 8 -49.26 17.08 37.83
C PRO A 8 -49.11 15.54 37.56
N GLY A 9 -48.29 14.71 38.20
CA GLY A 9 -47.41 14.73 39.37
C GLY A 9 -47.19 13.25 39.78
N GLY A 10 -45.95 12.83 40.01
CA GLY A 10 -45.62 11.45 40.39
C GLY A 10 -44.22 11.36 40.98
N LEU A 11 -44.15 11.01 42.26
CA LEU A 11 -42.96 11.02 43.12
C LEU A 11 -41.94 9.94 42.74
N SER A 12 -40.67 10.32 42.58
CA SER A 12 -39.53 9.40 42.72
C SER A 12 -38.47 10.00 43.64
N ARG A 13 -37.92 9.14 44.51
CA ARG A 13 -36.98 9.47 45.57
C ARG A 13 -35.60 9.80 44.99
N SER A 14 -35.01 10.86 45.52
CA SER A 14 -33.66 11.36 45.26
C SER A 14 -32.57 10.58 46.01
N LEU A 15 -31.47 10.25 45.31
CA LEU A 15 -30.11 10.15 45.84
C LEU A 15 -29.17 10.93 44.89
N PRO A 16 -28.19 11.71 45.39
CA PRO A 16 -27.39 12.60 44.54
C PRO A 16 -26.01 12.01 44.15
N ARG A 17 -25.69 12.22 42.87
CA ARG A 17 -24.42 12.69 42.25
C ARG A 17 -23.06 12.11 42.71
N GLY A 18 -22.34 11.61 41.71
CA GLY A 18 -20.89 11.71 41.58
C GLY A 18 -20.45 11.14 40.22
N GLY A 19 -20.15 12.00 39.25
CA GLY A 19 -19.56 11.62 37.96
C GLY A 19 -18.20 12.27 37.81
N LEU A 20 -17.27 11.53 37.20
CA LEU A 20 -15.96 11.89 36.62
C LEU A 20 -15.67 10.65 35.73
N GLY A 21 -15.58 10.68 34.40
CA GLY A 21 -14.89 11.64 33.55
C GLY A 21 -13.58 10.99 33.08
N MET A 22 -13.65 9.95 32.24
CA MET A 22 -12.47 9.45 31.51
C MET A 22 -12.12 10.46 30.43
N SER A 23 -10.92 11.04 30.52
CA SER A 23 -10.33 11.87 29.47
C SER A 23 -9.02 11.22 29.05
N GLY A 24 -8.93 10.88 27.76
CA GLY A 24 -7.71 10.42 27.12
C GLY A 24 -6.63 11.50 27.10
N PHE A 25 -5.38 11.05 26.98
CA PHE A 25 -4.23 11.92 26.77
C PHE A 25 -3.36 11.36 25.63
N THR A 26 -3.29 12.15 24.56
CA THR A 26 -2.33 12.05 23.45
C THR A 26 -0.97 12.60 23.90
N ILE A 27 0.15 11.95 23.56
CA ILE A 27 1.51 12.44 23.86
C ILE A 27 2.34 12.60 22.59
N VAL A 28 2.91 13.80 22.43
CA VAL A 28 3.87 14.22 21.41
C VAL A 28 5.29 14.07 21.95
N ARG A 29 6.20 13.38 21.25
CA ARG A 29 7.60 13.21 21.71
C ARG A 29 8.59 14.08 20.91
N ARG A 30 9.35 14.92 21.63
CA ARG A 30 10.54 15.63 21.12
C ARG A 30 11.80 14.82 21.44
N LEU A 31 12.71 14.69 20.47
CA LEU A 31 14.00 14.02 20.63
C LEU A 31 15.15 15.02 20.54
N THR A 32 16.04 15.03 21.53
CA THR A 32 17.38 15.63 21.45
C THR A 32 18.43 14.53 21.34
N GLY A 33 19.12 14.50 20.21
CA GLY A 33 20.19 13.54 19.92
C GLY A 33 21.57 13.98 20.43
N ALA A 34 22.43 12.99 20.67
CA ALA A 34 23.87 13.18 20.77
C ALA A 34 24.57 12.06 19.98
N ALA A 35 25.30 12.48 18.94
CA ALA A 35 26.07 11.64 18.05
C ALA A 35 27.45 11.29 18.63
N ALA A 36 27.96 10.10 18.31
CA ALA A 36 29.38 9.79 18.41
C ALA A 36 29.84 9.12 17.11
N ALA A 37 30.71 9.83 16.38
CA ALA A 37 31.34 9.37 15.16
C ALA A 37 32.57 8.50 15.47
N ALA A 38 32.73 7.41 14.71
CA ALA A 38 33.99 6.68 14.62
C ALA A 38 34.35 6.51 13.14
N SER A 39 35.39 7.22 12.71
CA SER A 39 35.97 7.12 11.37
C SER A 39 36.93 5.93 11.32
N LEU A 40 36.76 5.05 10.33
CA LEU A 40 37.82 4.13 9.89
C LEU A 40 38.24 4.47 8.46
N VAL A 41 39.52 4.78 8.32
CA VAL A 41 40.21 5.03 7.05
C VAL A 41 40.70 3.67 6.50
N MET A 42 40.31 3.34 5.28
CA MET A 42 40.91 2.24 4.50
C MET A 42 41.50 2.82 3.21
N VAL A 43 42.81 2.66 3.08
CA VAL A 43 43.61 3.01 1.90
C VAL A 43 43.98 1.71 1.18
N GLY A 44 43.79 1.65 -0.14
CA GLY A 44 44.33 0.62 -1.02
C GLY A 44 43.78 0.73 -2.45
N LEU A 45 44.40 1.55 -3.29
CA LEU A 45 45.27 1.14 -4.43
C LEU A 45 44.51 0.89 -5.75
N SER A 46 44.42 1.96 -6.55
CA SER A 46 43.97 1.99 -7.94
C SER A 46 45.11 1.64 -8.92
N GLY A 47 44.80 0.79 -9.90
CA GLY A 47 45.56 0.64 -11.15
C GLY A 47 44.80 1.31 -12.31
N PRO A 48 45.47 1.78 -13.37
CA PRO A 48 44.84 2.62 -14.38
C PRO A 48 44.10 1.76 -15.41
N ALA A 49 42.77 1.75 -15.36
CA ALA A 49 41.95 1.37 -16.50
C ALA A 49 41.78 2.59 -17.42
N HIS A 50 42.01 2.39 -18.71
CA HIS A 50 41.88 3.43 -19.72
C HIS A 50 40.40 3.83 -19.83
N SER A 51 40.08 5.05 -19.37
CA SER A 51 38.80 5.70 -19.63
C SER A 51 38.78 6.20 -21.08
N SER A 52 38.13 5.46 -21.98
CA SER A 52 37.49 6.08 -23.12
C SER A 52 36.23 6.75 -22.60
N THR A 53 36.27 8.08 -22.49
CA THR A 53 35.06 8.90 -22.29
C THR A 53 34.06 8.57 -23.41
N PRO A 54 32.78 8.29 -23.10
CA PRO A 54 31.74 8.34 -24.12
C PRO A 54 31.70 9.80 -24.60
N SER A 55 31.83 10.00 -25.91
CA SER A 55 31.51 11.29 -26.51
C SER A 55 30.01 11.47 -26.42
N SER A 56 29.55 12.54 -25.77
CA SER A 56 28.16 13.01 -25.89
C SER A 56 27.77 13.08 -27.38
N PRO A 57 26.54 12.68 -27.75
CA PRO A 57 26.05 12.91 -29.10
C PRO A 57 26.10 14.41 -29.41
N PRO A 58 26.31 14.80 -30.68
CA PRO A 58 26.26 16.21 -31.05
C PRO A 58 24.81 16.70 -30.87
N THR A 59 24.59 17.62 -29.93
CA THR A 59 23.35 18.40 -29.90
C THR A 59 23.22 19.12 -31.24
N VAL A 60 22.09 18.93 -31.93
CA VAL A 60 21.78 19.70 -33.14
C VAL A 60 21.44 21.12 -32.70
N ASP A 61 22.46 21.97 -32.52
CA ASP A 61 22.28 23.35 -32.02
C ASP A 61 21.27 24.12 -32.86
N GLY A 62 20.10 24.41 -32.27
CA GLY A 62 19.14 25.43 -32.68
C GLY A 62 18.63 25.30 -34.11
N LEU A 63 17.79 24.30 -34.37
CA LEU A 63 17.00 24.26 -35.62
C LEU A 63 16.11 25.52 -35.69
N PRO A 64 16.12 26.28 -36.80
CA PRO A 64 15.28 27.46 -36.92
C PRO A 64 13.80 27.09 -36.86
N ALA A 65 12.97 27.91 -36.19
CA ALA A 65 11.51 27.77 -36.15
C ALA A 65 10.85 27.63 -37.55
N GLU A 66 11.52 28.10 -38.61
CA GLU A 66 11.09 27.94 -40.00
C GLU A 66 11.05 26.45 -40.44
N HIS A 67 11.92 25.60 -39.90
CA HIS A 67 11.99 24.17 -40.24
C HIS A 67 10.75 23.42 -39.73
N CYS A 68 10.21 23.81 -38.57
CA CYS A 68 9.00 23.19 -38.04
C CYS A 68 7.81 23.33 -39.00
N ALA A 69 7.64 24.51 -39.60
CA ALA A 69 6.54 24.77 -40.53
C ALA A 69 6.64 23.94 -41.83
N GLU A 70 7.81 23.42 -42.19
CA GLU A 70 8.00 22.59 -43.38
C GLU A 70 7.41 21.18 -43.23
N LEU A 71 7.21 20.71 -42.00
CA LEU A 71 6.54 19.43 -41.74
C LEU A 71 5.03 19.48 -42.02
N ALA A 72 4.42 20.66 -42.03
CA ALA A 72 2.99 20.80 -42.26
C ALA A 72 2.60 20.33 -43.66
N GLY A 73 1.67 19.37 -43.74
CA GLY A 73 1.25 18.74 -44.99
C GLY A 73 2.18 17.63 -45.50
N LEU A 74 3.18 17.21 -44.71
CA LEU A 74 3.98 16.03 -45.01
C LEU A 74 3.08 14.80 -45.14
N GLU A 75 3.22 14.11 -46.26
CA GLU A 75 2.53 12.85 -46.56
C GLU A 75 3.46 11.68 -46.24
N ILE A 76 2.96 10.73 -45.47
CA ILE A 76 3.68 9.52 -45.08
C ILE A 76 3.05 8.32 -45.79
N ASP A 77 3.84 7.64 -46.59
CA ASP A 77 3.40 6.46 -47.34
C ASP A 77 3.09 5.28 -46.41
N ALA A 78 2.09 4.49 -46.78
CA ALA A 78 1.57 3.39 -45.96
C ALA A 78 2.62 2.29 -45.67
N ASP A 79 3.57 2.07 -46.59
CA ASP A 79 4.60 1.03 -46.46
C ASP A 79 5.72 1.40 -45.46
N ARG A 80 5.74 2.64 -44.97
CA ARG A 80 6.63 3.09 -43.89
C ARG A 80 6.04 2.89 -42.49
N ILE A 81 4.78 2.48 -42.38
CA ILE A 81 4.10 2.26 -41.10
C ILE A 81 3.85 0.75 -40.95
N GLY A 82 4.41 0.14 -39.92
CA GLY A 82 4.40 -1.30 -39.67
C GLY A 82 3.06 -1.89 -39.22
N ALA A 83 1.99 -1.08 -39.22
CA ALA A 83 0.62 -1.47 -38.89
C ALA A 83 -0.34 -1.08 -40.02
N PRO A 84 -1.47 -1.80 -40.22
CA PRO A 84 -2.41 -1.53 -41.31
C PRO A 84 -2.89 -0.08 -41.38
N THR A 85 -2.66 0.59 -42.51
CA THR A 85 -3.05 1.98 -42.78
C THR A 85 -3.03 2.27 -44.28
N SER A 86 -3.68 3.36 -44.71
CA SER A 86 -3.56 3.93 -46.06
C SER A 86 -2.53 5.08 -46.13
N GLY A 87 -1.66 5.21 -45.12
CA GLY A 87 -0.66 6.27 -44.98
C GLY A 87 -1.04 7.28 -43.89
N ALA A 88 -0.24 8.31 -43.66
CA ALA A 88 -0.54 9.36 -42.69
C ALA A 88 -0.28 10.75 -43.27
N VAL A 89 -0.82 11.77 -42.61
CA VAL A 89 -0.60 13.16 -42.98
C VAL A 89 -0.35 14.01 -41.74
N VAL A 90 0.64 14.90 -41.83
CA VAL A 90 0.81 15.97 -40.84
C VAL A 90 -0.17 17.08 -41.14
N GLU A 91 -1.10 17.34 -40.21
CA GLU A 91 -2.12 18.38 -40.38
C GLU A 91 -1.58 19.76 -40.00
N THR A 92 -0.86 19.84 -38.87
CA THR A 92 -0.26 21.07 -38.37
C THR A 92 1.13 20.81 -37.81
N ALA A 93 2.04 21.75 -38.04
CA ALA A 93 3.34 21.79 -37.39
C ALA A 93 3.63 23.24 -36.97
N GLU A 94 3.74 23.47 -35.67
CA GLU A 94 3.84 24.80 -35.07
C GLU A 94 4.99 24.84 -34.07
N HIS A 95 5.88 25.82 -34.19
CA HIS A 95 6.94 26.04 -33.20
C HIS A 95 6.34 26.69 -31.96
N VAL A 96 6.58 26.08 -30.79
CA VAL A 96 6.04 26.48 -29.49
C VAL A 96 7.20 26.77 -28.56
N SER A 97 7.07 27.81 -27.75
CA SER A 97 7.93 28.04 -26.60
C SER A 97 7.07 28.09 -25.34
N ASP A 98 7.29 27.14 -24.45
CA ASP A 98 6.58 26.96 -23.19
C ASP A 98 7.58 27.08 -22.01
N GLU A 99 7.12 27.58 -20.86
CA GLU A 99 7.99 27.72 -19.68
C GLU A 99 8.31 26.38 -19.00
N THR A 100 7.43 25.39 -19.15
CA THR A 100 7.53 24.06 -18.52
C THR A 100 8.23 23.07 -19.42
N ASP A 101 7.83 23.03 -20.69
CA ASP A 101 8.30 22.04 -21.68
C ASP A 101 9.45 22.54 -22.57
N GLY A 102 9.84 23.81 -22.45
CA GLY A 102 10.88 24.41 -23.28
C GLY A 102 10.39 24.77 -24.69
N SER A 103 11.31 24.77 -25.64
CA SER A 103 11.05 25.19 -27.03
C SER A 103 11.09 23.98 -27.96
N TYR A 104 10.04 23.81 -28.78
CA TYR A 104 9.85 22.59 -29.57
C TYR A 104 8.94 22.82 -30.79
N CYS A 105 9.04 21.93 -31.78
CA CYS A 105 8.07 21.82 -32.87
C CYS A 105 6.93 20.87 -32.47
N LYS A 106 5.73 21.41 -32.31
CA LYS A 106 4.51 20.65 -32.06
C LYS A 106 3.90 20.19 -33.37
N VAL A 107 3.84 18.88 -33.59
CA VAL A 107 3.26 18.25 -34.77
C VAL A 107 1.98 17.54 -34.39
N ILE A 108 0.87 17.85 -35.06
CA ILE A 108 -0.38 17.09 -34.98
C ILE A 108 -0.68 16.55 -36.36
N GLY A 109 -1.02 15.28 -36.44
CA GLY A 109 -1.44 14.66 -37.67
C GLY A 109 -2.32 13.46 -37.44
N LYS A 110 -2.59 12.75 -38.53
CA LYS A 110 -3.54 11.66 -38.53
C LYS A 110 -3.16 10.55 -39.50
N THR A 111 -3.28 9.31 -39.04
CA THR A 111 -3.22 8.14 -39.93
C THR A 111 -4.53 7.99 -40.70
N ARG A 112 -4.43 7.55 -41.94
CA ARG A 112 -5.57 7.22 -42.79
C ARG A 112 -5.93 5.77 -42.56
N PRO A 113 -7.17 5.48 -42.15
CA PRO A 113 -7.57 4.11 -41.93
C PRO A 113 -7.66 3.34 -43.25
N VAL A 114 -7.69 2.01 -43.15
CA VAL A 114 -7.99 1.13 -44.29
C VAL A 114 -9.51 1.10 -44.52
N ASP A 115 -10.27 1.00 -43.43
CA ASP A 115 -11.71 1.16 -43.39
C ASP A 115 -12.09 2.65 -43.48
N PRO A 116 -12.80 3.08 -44.53
CA PRO A 116 -13.22 4.48 -44.67
C PRO A 116 -14.23 4.95 -43.61
N GLU A 117 -14.86 4.04 -42.84
CA GLU A 117 -15.76 4.38 -41.74
C GLU A 117 -15.03 4.58 -40.40
N ALA A 118 -13.81 4.05 -40.27
CA ALA A 118 -12.97 4.33 -39.11
C ALA A 118 -12.48 5.78 -39.15
N PRO A 119 -12.23 6.42 -37.99
CA PRO A 119 -11.68 7.76 -37.99
C PRO A 119 -10.18 7.72 -38.29
N GLY A 120 -9.43 6.69 -37.89
CA GLY A 120 -7.97 6.64 -37.90
C GLY A 120 -7.35 7.33 -36.68
N VAL A 121 -6.09 6.99 -36.39
CA VAL A 121 -5.35 7.45 -35.21
C VAL A 121 -4.90 8.91 -35.37
N THR A 122 -5.35 9.79 -34.46
CA THR A 122 -4.79 11.14 -34.33
C THR A 122 -3.57 11.08 -33.41
N PHE A 123 -2.46 11.64 -33.84
CA PHE A 123 -1.22 11.67 -33.07
C PHE A 123 -0.76 13.09 -32.78
N GLN A 124 -0.01 13.26 -31.70
CA GLN A 124 0.83 14.42 -31.44
C GLN A 124 2.26 13.96 -31.21
N VAL A 125 3.22 14.63 -31.87
CA VAL A 125 4.66 14.45 -31.69
C VAL A 125 5.27 15.82 -31.40
N ASN A 126 6.09 15.92 -30.36
CA ASN A 126 6.76 17.14 -29.97
C ASN A 126 8.27 16.95 -30.15
N LEU A 127 8.86 17.72 -31.06
CA LEU A 127 10.27 17.64 -31.44
C LEU A 127 11.01 18.80 -30.76
N PRO A 128 11.71 18.60 -29.63
CA PRO A 128 12.42 19.67 -28.92
C PRO A 128 13.53 20.30 -29.77
N ASP A 129 13.78 21.59 -29.56
CA ASP A 129 14.87 22.29 -30.24
C ASP A 129 16.24 21.74 -29.79
N ASP A 130 16.36 21.43 -28.49
CA ASP A 130 17.54 20.82 -27.87
C ASP A 130 17.33 19.31 -27.69
N TRP A 131 17.27 18.59 -28.82
CA TRP A 131 17.04 17.14 -28.82
C TRP A 131 18.24 16.34 -28.30
N ASN A 132 17.95 15.36 -27.45
CA ASN A 132 18.95 14.50 -26.81
C ASN A 132 19.18 13.16 -27.55
N GLY A 133 18.55 12.97 -28.72
CA GLY A 133 18.65 11.75 -29.52
C GLY A 133 17.64 10.65 -29.13
N LYS A 134 16.73 10.93 -28.18
CA LYS A 134 15.83 9.92 -27.60
C LYS A 134 14.36 10.25 -27.82
N SER A 135 13.51 9.24 -27.78
CA SER A 135 12.05 9.39 -27.86
C SER A 135 11.35 8.76 -26.64
N LEU A 136 10.20 9.33 -26.27
CA LEU A 136 9.34 8.81 -25.20
C LEU A 136 7.88 8.84 -25.62
N GLN A 137 7.28 7.66 -25.75
CA GLN A 137 5.85 7.52 -25.97
C GLN A 137 5.08 7.47 -24.66
N PHE A 138 4.08 8.35 -24.56
CA PHE A 138 3.15 8.40 -23.44
C PHE A 138 1.95 7.51 -23.74
N GLY A 139 1.62 6.64 -22.80
CA GLY A 139 0.41 5.84 -22.85
C GLY A 139 -0.87 6.62 -22.52
N GLY A 140 -1.99 6.08 -22.98
CA GLY A 140 -3.33 6.60 -22.76
C GLY A 140 -3.97 6.23 -21.42
N GLY A 141 -5.31 6.25 -21.39
CA GLY A 141 -6.14 5.95 -20.23
C GLY A 141 -7.54 5.48 -20.62
N ALA A 142 -8.16 4.66 -19.77
CA ALA A 142 -9.50 4.09 -19.99
C ALA A 142 -9.63 3.42 -21.37
N PHE A 143 -10.72 3.63 -22.13
CA PHE A 143 -10.82 3.09 -23.50
C PHE A 143 -10.12 3.95 -24.56
N ASN A 144 -9.30 4.93 -24.15
CA ASN A 144 -8.82 6.03 -25.00
C ASN A 144 -9.96 6.72 -25.77
N GLY A 145 -9.64 7.54 -26.78
CA GLY A 145 -10.55 8.54 -27.35
C GLY A 145 -10.22 9.98 -26.97
N THR A 146 -9.17 10.19 -26.16
CA THR A 146 -8.60 11.51 -25.87
C THR A 146 -7.16 11.54 -26.36
N LEU A 147 -6.79 12.56 -27.13
CA LEU A 147 -5.43 12.73 -27.64
C LEU A 147 -4.44 12.91 -26.49
N VAL A 148 -3.52 11.96 -26.34
CA VAL A 148 -2.33 12.10 -25.48
C VAL A 148 -1.36 13.06 -26.15
N THR A 149 -1.07 14.18 -25.50
CA THR A 149 -0.28 15.26 -26.11
C THR A 149 1.23 15.05 -25.98
N GLY A 150 1.70 14.20 -25.06
CA GLY A 150 3.12 14.02 -24.75
C GLY A 150 3.78 15.24 -24.09
N THR A 151 3.01 16.22 -23.64
CA THR A 151 3.51 17.45 -22.98
C THR A 151 3.36 17.32 -21.47
N GLY A 152 4.18 18.03 -20.69
CA GLY A 152 4.13 17.98 -19.24
C GLY A 152 4.75 16.69 -18.66
N HIS A 153 4.46 16.46 -17.38
CA HIS A 153 4.98 15.32 -16.63
C HIS A 153 4.32 13.99 -17.03
N HIS A 154 5.10 12.92 -17.10
CA HIS A 154 4.56 11.57 -17.28
C HIS A 154 3.90 11.05 -16.00
N ARG A 155 3.21 9.89 -16.08
CA ARG A 155 2.54 9.28 -14.92
C ARG A 155 3.53 9.03 -13.78
N LEU A 156 3.11 9.41 -12.57
CA LEU A 156 3.86 9.32 -11.31
C LEU A 156 5.19 10.09 -11.27
N GLN A 157 5.47 10.98 -12.22
CA GLN A 157 6.68 11.79 -12.18
C GLN A 157 6.60 12.86 -11.05
N PRO A 158 7.67 13.06 -10.28
CA PRO A 158 7.79 14.16 -9.34
C PRO A 158 7.67 15.51 -10.07
N GLN A 159 6.92 16.44 -9.47
CA GLN A 159 6.63 17.75 -10.06
C GLN A 159 7.84 18.71 -10.06
N ASP A 160 8.87 18.40 -9.27
CA ASP A 160 10.12 19.16 -9.19
C ASP A 160 11.17 18.72 -10.21
N LEU A 161 10.94 17.63 -10.93
CA LEU A 161 11.75 17.25 -12.08
C LEU A 161 11.28 17.97 -13.34
N GLU A 162 12.22 18.20 -14.26
CA GLU A 162 11.92 18.70 -15.61
C GLU A 162 11.03 17.70 -16.36
N THR A 163 10.15 18.18 -17.23
CA THR A 163 9.35 17.29 -18.08
C THR A 163 10.24 16.56 -19.08
N PRO A 164 9.83 15.41 -19.63
CA PRO A 164 10.66 14.70 -20.61
C PRO A 164 10.99 15.56 -21.83
N LEU A 165 10.05 16.41 -22.27
CA LEU A 165 10.28 17.31 -23.39
C LEU A 165 11.33 18.38 -23.05
N ALA A 166 11.31 18.94 -21.83
CA ALA A 166 12.33 19.87 -21.36
C ALA A 166 13.70 19.20 -21.14
N GLN A 167 13.73 17.89 -20.85
CA GLN A 167 14.95 17.08 -20.80
C GLN A 167 15.50 16.73 -22.20
N GLY A 168 14.82 17.15 -23.27
CA GLY A 168 15.25 16.98 -24.66
C GLY A 168 14.73 15.73 -25.34
N TYR A 169 13.78 14.99 -24.76
CA TYR A 169 13.14 13.85 -25.43
C TYR A 169 12.16 14.33 -26.50
N THR A 170 12.17 13.70 -27.68
CA THR A 170 10.99 13.74 -28.53
C THR A 170 9.85 13.01 -27.83
N THR A 171 8.76 13.70 -27.52
CA THR A 171 7.62 13.08 -26.85
C THR A 171 6.46 12.86 -27.82
N LEU A 172 5.75 11.74 -27.67
CA LEU A 172 4.66 11.37 -28.57
C LEU A 172 3.50 10.72 -27.84
N GLY A 173 2.32 10.79 -28.45
CA GLY A 173 1.10 10.15 -27.97
C GLY A 173 -0.01 10.17 -29.02
N SER A 174 -1.08 9.41 -28.78
CA SER A 174 -2.22 9.34 -29.69
C SER A 174 -3.56 9.31 -28.97
N ASP A 175 -4.64 9.35 -29.74
CA ASP A 175 -6.01 9.18 -29.24
C ASP A 175 -6.48 7.71 -29.19
N GLY A 176 -5.62 6.75 -29.57
CA GLY A 176 -5.98 5.33 -29.62
C GLY A 176 -6.93 4.97 -30.77
N GLY A 177 -7.05 5.80 -31.82
CA GLY A 177 -7.81 5.45 -33.03
C GLY A 177 -9.27 5.86 -33.05
N HIS A 178 -9.71 6.69 -32.11
CA HIS A 178 -11.05 7.28 -32.09
C HIS A 178 -11.08 8.53 -31.22
N ARG A 179 -12.22 9.23 -31.17
CA ARG A 179 -12.40 10.38 -30.27
C ARG A 179 -13.72 10.30 -29.52
N SER A 180 -13.64 10.48 -28.20
CA SER A 180 -14.76 10.43 -27.26
C SER A 180 -14.53 11.45 -26.14
N SER A 181 -15.50 11.60 -25.24
CA SER A 181 -15.20 12.20 -23.94
C SER A 181 -14.33 11.24 -23.13
N ALA A 182 -13.35 11.76 -22.39
CA ALA A 182 -12.51 10.96 -21.50
C ALA A 182 -13.35 10.01 -20.62
N GLY A 183 -12.95 8.75 -20.56
CA GLY A 183 -13.64 7.70 -19.81
C GLY A 183 -13.83 6.42 -20.62
N PHE A 184 -14.94 5.74 -20.35
CA PHE A 184 -15.20 4.38 -20.83
C PHE A 184 -16.32 4.32 -21.87
N ASP A 185 -16.33 5.25 -22.83
CA ASP A 185 -17.20 5.16 -24.00
C ASP A 185 -16.67 4.08 -24.96
N ALA A 186 -17.35 2.95 -25.03
CA ALA A 186 -16.95 1.81 -25.84
C ALA A 186 -17.59 1.78 -27.25
N THR A 187 -18.32 2.83 -27.65
CA THR A 187 -19.04 2.85 -28.94
C THR A 187 -18.12 2.72 -30.16
N PHE A 188 -16.85 3.11 -30.04
CA PHE A 188 -15.85 2.96 -31.09
C PHE A 188 -15.65 1.48 -31.51
N ALA A 189 -15.85 0.53 -30.59
CA ALA A 189 -15.61 -0.89 -30.82
C ALA A 189 -16.61 -1.53 -31.78
N LEU A 190 -17.68 -0.83 -32.16
CA LEU A 190 -18.58 -1.24 -33.26
C LEU A 190 -17.89 -1.16 -34.63
N ASN A 191 -16.74 -0.49 -34.72
CA ASN A 191 -15.87 -0.50 -35.88
C ASN A 191 -14.61 -1.33 -35.59
N GLU A 192 -14.37 -2.36 -36.39
CA GLU A 192 -13.28 -3.33 -36.19
C GLU A 192 -11.88 -2.72 -36.31
N GLU A 193 -11.67 -1.71 -37.16
CA GLU A 193 -10.38 -1.02 -37.25
C GLU A 193 -10.15 -0.10 -36.04
N SER A 194 -11.18 0.63 -35.58
CA SER A 194 -11.10 1.42 -34.35
C SER A 194 -10.78 0.55 -33.12
N LEU A 195 -11.36 -0.65 -33.04
CA LEU A 195 -11.07 -1.62 -31.99
C LEU A 195 -9.60 -2.07 -32.02
N LYS A 196 -9.06 -2.35 -33.19
CA LYS A 196 -7.66 -2.76 -33.37
C LYS A 196 -6.69 -1.59 -33.19
N ASP A 197 -7.08 -0.38 -33.54
CA ASP A 197 -6.28 0.81 -33.22
C ASP A 197 -6.16 1.00 -31.70
N TYR A 198 -7.25 0.84 -30.95
CA TYR A 198 -7.26 0.90 -29.50
C TYR A 198 -6.38 -0.18 -28.87
N GLY A 199 -6.58 -1.44 -29.26
CA GLY A 199 -5.92 -2.57 -28.60
C GLY A 199 -4.52 -2.90 -29.10
N LEU A 200 -4.15 -2.49 -30.33
CA LEU A 200 -2.93 -3.01 -30.98
C LEU A 200 -2.14 -1.95 -31.74
N TRP A 201 -2.79 -1.27 -32.69
CA TRP A 201 -2.10 -0.63 -33.80
C TRP A 201 -1.70 0.81 -33.53
N SER A 202 -2.40 1.52 -32.64
CA SER A 202 -2.08 2.93 -32.36
C SER A 202 -0.67 3.12 -31.84
N ILE A 203 -0.14 2.17 -31.06
CA ILE A 203 1.24 2.19 -30.54
C ILE A 203 2.24 2.24 -31.70
N LYS A 204 2.22 1.24 -32.58
CA LYS A 204 3.12 1.14 -33.74
C LYS A 204 2.92 2.27 -34.75
N LYS A 205 1.65 2.63 -35.03
CA LYS A 205 1.32 3.74 -35.94
C LYS A 205 1.94 5.05 -35.48
N THR A 206 1.86 5.34 -34.19
CA THR A 206 2.36 6.60 -33.61
C THR A 206 3.88 6.60 -33.53
N HIS A 207 4.48 5.49 -33.10
CA HIS A 207 5.93 5.29 -33.08
C HIS A 207 6.55 5.54 -34.46
N ASP A 208 6.11 4.81 -35.48
CA ASP A 208 6.71 4.88 -36.82
C ASP A 208 6.57 6.26 -37.44
N VAL A 209 5.42 6.90 -37.25
CA VAL A 209 5.24 8.29 -37.68
C VAL A 209 6.23 9.22 -36.97
N SER A 210 6.48 9.03 -35.68
CA SER A 210 7.44 9.86 -34.95
C SER A 210 8.88 9.68 -35.44
N GLU A 211 9.31 8.45 -35.72
CA GLU A 211 10.64 8.16 -36.27
C GLU A 211 10.83 8.83 -37.64
N ILE A 212 9.80 8.78 -38.49
CA ILE A 212 9.79 9.46 -39.79
C ILE A 212 9.87 10.98 -39.63
N LEU A 213 9.21 11.54 -38.61
CA LEU A 213 9.25 12.98 -38.32
C LEU A 213 10.59 13.42 -37.74
N MET A 214 11.22 12.59 -36.89
CA MET A 214 12.57 12.84 -36.37
C MET A 214 13.60 12.81 -37.50
N ASP A 215 13.54 11.83 -38.40
CA ASP A 215 14.42 11.79 -39.59
C ASP A 215 14.20 13.01 -40.49
N ALA A 216 12.94 13.44 -40.68
CA ALA A 216 12.64 14.62 -41.48
C ALA A 216 13.12 15.93 -40.83
N TYR A 217 13.09 16.05 -39.50
CA TYR A 217 13.36 17.29 -38.77
C TYR A 217 14.82 17.41 -38.30
N TYR A 218 15.37 16.33 -37.74
CA TYR A 218 16.75 16.25 -37.21
C TYR A 218 17.73 15.63 -38.21
N GLY A 219 17.24 14.84 -39.17
CA GLY A 219 18.08 14.11 -40.13
C GLY A 219 18.47 12.70 -39.68
N GLU A 220 17.91 12.21 -38.56
CA GLU A 220 18.08 10.86 -38.04
C GLU A 220 16.88 10.42 -37.18
N GLU A 221 16.69 9.10 -37.08
CA GLU A 221 15.76 8.42 -36.17
C GLU A 221 16.31 8.42 -34.73
N SER A 222 15.50 8.05 -33.74
CA SER A 222 15.93 8.00 -32.34
C SER A 222 16.99 6.92 -32.08
N GLU A 223 17.97 7.20 -31.20
CA GLU A 223 18.95 6.21 -30.74
C GLU A 223 18.34 5.27 -29.69
N TYR A 224 17.44 5.82 -28.87
CA TYR A 224 16.69 5.10 -27.83
C TYR A 224 15.23 5.55 -27.84
N ALA A 225 14.33 4.56 -27.81
CA ALA A 225 12.90 4.75 -27.71
C ALA A 225 12.35 4.10 -26.44
N TYR A 226 11.60 4.89 -25.67
CA TYR A 226 11.03 4.49 -24.40
C TYR A 226 9.51 4.58 -24.41
N PHE A 227 8.84 3.79 -23.58
CA PHE A 227 7.40 3.92 -23.32
C PHE A 227 7.11 4.08 -21.84
N ILE A 228 6.22 5.00 -21.47
CA ILE A 228 5.71 5.11 -20.10
C ILE A 228 4.20 5.33 -20.07
N GLY A 229 3.53 4.58 -19.21
CA GLY A 229 2.09 4.74 -19.03
C GLY A 229 1.58 4.19 -17.71
N GLY A 230 0.33 4.52 -17.41
CA GLY A 230 -0.41 3.98 -16.27
C GLY A 230 -1.79 3.51 -16.69
N SER A 231 -2.36 2.50 -16.03
CA SER A 231 -3.70 1.97 -16.37
C SER A 231 -3.71 1.38 -17.79
N GLN A 232 -4.59 1.84 -18.67
CA GLN A 232 -4.53 1.53 -20.11
C GLN A 232 -3.17 1.88 -20.73
N GLY A 233 -2.54 3.00 -20.35
CA GLY A 233 -1.18 3.28 -20.79
C GLY A 233 -0.14 2.29 -20.25
N GLY A 234 -0.41 1.65 -19.11
CA GLY A 234 0.43 0.56 -18.59
C GLY A 234 0.24 -0.73 -19.39
N HIS A 235 -0.98 -0.99 -19.89
CA HIS A 235 -1.23 -2.04 -20.87
C HIS A 235 -0.48 -1.76 -22.18
N GLU A 236 -0.60 -0.55 -22.72
CA GLU A 236 0.10 -0.15 -23.95
C GLU A 236 1.64 -0.22 -23.81
N ALA A 237 2.17 0.08 -22.62
CA ALA A 237 3.59 -0.10 -22.33
C ALA A 237 4.03 -1.57 -22.44
N LEU A 238 3.19 -2.50 -21.98
CA LEU A 238 3.45 -3.93 -22.13
C LEU A 238 3.28 -4.39 -23.57
N ASP A 239 2.30 -3.87 -24.30
CA ASP A 239 2.15 -4.14 -25.75
C ASP A 239 3.34 -3.63 -26.56
N ALA A 240 3.84 -2.44 -26.24
CA ALA A 240 5.05 -1.88 -26.85
C ALA A 240 6.23 -2.86 -26.71
N ALA A 241 6.46 -3.38 -25.51
CA ALA A 241 7.51 -4.37 -25.28
C ALA A 241 7.22 -5.72 -25.95
N ALA A 242 6.01 -6.27 -25.81
CA ALA A 242 5.70 -7.64 -26.20
C ALA A 242 5.45 -7.80 -27.71
N ARG A 243 4.76 -6.84 -28.35
CA ARG A 243 4.36 -6.91 -29.76
C ARG A 243 5.31 -6.15 -30.68
N TYR A 244 5.98 -5.12 -30.16
CA TYR A 244 6.89 -4.26 -30.91
C TYR A 244 8.29 -4.24 -30.30
N PRO A 245 8.89 -5.41 -30.02
CA PRO A 245 10.13 -5.51 -29.26
C PRO A 245 11.28 -4.75 -29.93
N ASP A 246 11.31 -4.67 -31.27
CA ASP A 246 12.37 -4.00 -32.02
C ASP A 246 12.32 -2.47 -31.93
N ASP A 247 11.19 -1.90 -31.53
CA ASP A 247 10.91 -0.47 -31.55
C ASP A 247 11.18 0.22 -30.20
N TYR A 248 11.40 -0.53 -29.12
CA TYR A 248 11.58 0.04 -27.78
C TYR A 248 12.70 -0.64 -27.01
N GLU A 249 13.49 0.14 -26.27
CA GLU A 249 14.59 -0.36 -25.43
C GLU A 249 14.17 -0.52 -23.97
N GLY A 250 13.18 0.25 -23.53
CA GLY A 250 12.70 0.20 -22.15
C GLY A 250 11.27 0.68 -21.99
N VAL A 251 10.53 0.05 -21.08
CA VAL A 251 9.15 0.45 -20.76
C VAL A 251 8.90 0.53 -19.25
N VAL A 252 8.10 1.51 -18.85
CA VAL A 252 7.54 1.61 -17.49
C VAL A 252 6.02 1.44 -17.55
N ALA A 253 5.53 0.35 -16.95
CA ALA A 253 4.12 -0.01 -16.91
C ALA A 253 3.59 0.14 -15.47
N ASN A 254 2.89 1.25 -15.20
CA ASN A 254 2.29 1.52 -13.89
C ASN A 254 0.86 0.97 -13.84
N TYR A 255 0.54 0.18 -12.80
CA TYR A 255 -0.76 -0.45 -12.56
C TYR A 255 -1.46 -0.89 -13.87
N PRO A 256 -0.86 -1.82 -14.64
CA PRO A 256 -1.24 -2.06 -16.04
C PRO A 256 -2.55 -2.84 -16.17
N ALA A 257 -3.41 -2.40 -17.10
CA ALA A 257 -4.62 -3.13 -17.50
C ALA A 257 -4.30 -4.27 -18.49
N TYR A 258 -3.32 -5.12 -18.20
CA TYR A 258 -2.68 -6.02 -19.19
C TYR A 258 -3.59 -7.11 -19.77
N ASN A 259 -4.69 -7.42 -19.09
CA ASN A 259 -5.67 -8.45 -19.46
C ASN A 259 -7.08 -7.84 -19.52
N VAL A 260 -7.27 -6.86 -20.41
CA VAL A 260 -8.47 -6.00 -20.50
C VAL A 260 -9.77 -6.82 -20.53
N MET A 261 -9.83 -7.92 -21.28
CA MET A 261 -11.03 -8.77 -21.32
C MET A 261 -11.34 -9.40 -19.97
N MET A 262 -10.35 -10.03 -19.35
CA MET A 262 -10.51 -10.64 -18.03
C MET A 262 -10.88 -9.60 -16.96
N LEU A 263 -10.19 -8.45 -16.96
CA LEU A 263 -10.44 -7.33 -16.06
C LEU A 263 -11.90 -6.84 -16.15
N HIS A 264 -12.42 -6.59 -17.36
CA HIS A 264 -13.77 -6.04 -17.51
C HIS A 264 -14.88 -7.06 -17.19
N LEU A 265 -14.65 -8.35 -17.41
CA LEU A 265 -15.56 -9.39 -16.93
C LEU A 265 -15.56 -9.46 -15.39
N ALA A 266 -14.40 -9.34 -14.75
CA ALA A 266 -14.30 -9.24 -13.29
C ALA A 266 -14.96 -7.96 -12.74
N SER A 267 -14.85 -6.83 -13.44
CA SER A 267 -15.55 -5.59 -13.07
C SER A 267 -17.07 -5.72 -13.18
N LEU A 268 -17.58 -6.44 -14.18
CA LEU A 268 -19.01 -6.79 -14.27
C LEU A 268 -19.44 -7.65 -13.09
N GLU A 269 -18.59 -8.58 -12.65
CA GLU A 269 -18.85 -9.45 -11.51
C GLU A 269 -18.94 -8.68 -10.18
N VAL A 270 -18.09 -7.66 -9.98
CA VAL A 270 -18.24 -6.70 -8.87
C VAL A 270 -19.59 -5.99 -8.95
N GLY A 271 -19.99 -5.57 -10.15
CA GLY A 271 -21.34 -5.05 -10.40
C GLY A 271 -22.43 -6.05 -10.01
N ARG A 272 -22.30 -7.33 -10.34
CA ARG A 272 -23.27 -8.36 -9.94
C ARG A 272 -23.36 -8.54 -8.44
N ALA A 273 -22.23 -8.50 -7.74
CA ALA A 273 -22.20 -8.59 -6.28
C ALA A 273 -23.07 -7.50 -5.62
N MET A 274 -23.04 -6.28 -6.17
CA MET A 274 -23.74 -5.13 -5.59
C MET A 274 -25.16 -4.90 -6.12
N TYR A 275 -25.42 -5.17 -7.40
CA TYR A 275 -26.66 -4.78 -8.10
C TYR A 275 -27.66 -5.91 -8.25
N ALA A 276 -27.27 -7.18 -8.08
CA ALA A 276 -28.20 -8.31 -8.15
C ALA A 276 -29.30 -8.22 -7.08
N ASP A 277 -30.38 -8.97 -7.27
CA ASP A 277 -31.52 -9.06 -6.34
C ASP A 277 -32.14 -7.70 -5.97
N GLY A 278 -32.09 -6.75 -6.91
CA GLY A 278 -32.61 -5.40 -6.71
C GLY A 278 -31.73 -4.52 -5.83
N GLY A 279 -30.46 -4.89 -5.63
CA GLY A 279 -29.51 -4.09 -4.86
C GLY A 279 -29.26 -4.53 -3.43
N ALA A 280 -29.62 -5.76 -3.06
CA ALA A 280 -29.51 -6.20 -1.67
C ALA A 280 -28.05 -6.21 -1.16
N GLY A 281 -27.09 -6.44 -2.05
CA GLY A 281 -25.64 -6.37 -1.75
C GLY A 281 -25.03 -4.98 -1.94
N TRP A 282 -25.84 -3.93 -2.13
CA TRP A 282 -25.34 -2.58 -2.36
C TRP A 282 -24.58 -2.04 -1.15
N LEU A 283 -23.34 -1.61 -1.38
CA LEU A 283 -22.55 -0.89 -0.39
C LEU A 283 -22.71 0.61 -0.63
N SER A 284 -23.44 1.27 0.27
CA SER A 284 -23.58 2.72 0.22
C SER A 284 -22.26 3.41 0.60
N PRO A 285 -22.09 4.72 0.31
CA PRO A 285 -20.91 5.45 0.77
C PRO A 285 -20.68 5.42 2.29
N GLN A 286 -21.74 5.19 3.08
CA GLN A 286 -21.61 5.02 4.52
C GLN A 286 -21.07 3.64 4.88
N ASP A 287 -21.59 2.60 4.23
CA ASP A 287 -21.14 1.20 4.42
C ASP A 287 -19.68 1.05 4.03
N THR A 288 -19.31 1.59 2.86
CA THR A 288 -17.93 1.57 2.38
C THR A 288 -16.98 2.29 3.34
N LYS A 289 -17.40 3.45 3.89
CA LYS A 289 -16.59 4.17 4.85
C LYS A 289 -16.41 3.36 6.13
N MET A 290 -17.49 2.76 6.65
CA MET A 290 -17.46 1.93 7.85
C MET A 290 -16.55 0.72 7.68
N LEU A 291 -16.64 0.03 6.53
CA LEU A 291 -15.73 -1.06 6.19
C LEU A 291 -14.28 -0.57 6.15
N THR A 292 -14.01 0.51 5.40
CA THR A 292 -12.66 1.06 5.27
C THR A 292 -12.07 1.47 6.62
N ASP A 293 -12.83 2.17 7.46
CA ASP A 293 -12.39 2.56 8.80
C ASP A 293 -12.01 1.32 9.64
N THR A 294 -12.83 0.26 9.57
CA THR A 294 -12.57 -1.02 10.26
C THR A 294 -11.29 -1.68 9.73
N VAL A 295 -11.03 -1.64 8.42
CA VAL A 295 -9.78 -2.16 7.85
C VAL A 295 -8.56 -1.46 8.46
N TYR A 296 -8.55 -0.13 8.52
CA TYR A 296 -7.43 0.61 9.11
C TYR A 296 -7.34 0.40 10.62
N GLU A 297 -8.46 0.27 11.32
CA GLU A 297 -8.47 -0.05 12.75
C GLU A 297 -7.79 -1.40 13.01
N VAL A 298 -8.12 -2.44 12.26
CA VAL A 298 -7.56 -3.78 12.46
C VAL A 298 -6.13 -3.90 11.94
N CYS A 299 -5.79 -3.25 10.82
CA CYS A 299 -4.53 -3.50 10.12
C CYS A 299 -3.43 -2.45 10.36
N ASP A 300 -3.78 -1.16 10.53
CA ASP A 300 -2.81 -0.08 10.73
C ASP A 300 -2.61 0.23 12.23
N THR A 301 -3.67 0.26 13.05
CA THR A 301 -3.53 0.72 14.45
C THR A 301 -2.73 -0.23 15.36
N VAL A 302 -2.68 -1.52 15.01
CA VAL A 302 -1.84 -2.52 15.69
C VAL A 302 -0.40 -2.53 15.15
N ALA A 303 -0.07 -1.64 14.20
CA ALA A 303 1.25 -1.46 13.63
C ALA A 303 1.83 -2.76 13.03
N LEU A 304 1.07 -3.45 12.16
CA LEU A 304 1.50 -4.72 11.54
C LEU A 304 2.79 -4.60 10.71
N ASP A 305 3.11 -3.40 10.24
CA ASP A 305 4.36 -3.04 9.56
C ASP A 305 5.33 -2.24 10.45
N GLY A 306 5.03 -2.14 11.74
CA GLY A 306 5.84 -1.49 12.78
C GLY A 306 5.48 -0.03 13.04
N VAL A 307 4.54 0.57 12.30
CA VAL A 307 4.12 1.96 12.51
C VAL A 307 2.62 2.15 12.29
N VAL A 308 2.04 3.17 12.94
CA VAL A 308 0.68 3.65 12.64
C VAL A 308 0.82 4.94 11.84
N ASP A 309 0.55 4.91 10.54
CA ASP A 309 0.79 6.06 9.66
C ASP A 309 -0.25 6.26 8.54
N GLY A 310 -1.35 5.50 8.57
CA GLY A 310 -2.39 5.54 7.55
C GLY A 310 -2.01 4.82 6.26
N ILE A 311 -1.01 3.92 6.29
CA ILE A 311 -0.61 3.08 5.16
C ILE A 311 -0.48 1.64 5.67
N ILE A 312 -1.23 0.72 5.06
CA ILE A 312 -1.07 -0.71 5.33
C ILE A 312 0.03 -1.24 4.40
N ALA A 313 1.26 -1.33 4.90
CA ALA A 313 2.38 -1.89 4.13
C ALA A 313 2.43 -3.42 4.20
N ASN A 314 2.07 -4.00 5.35
CA ASN A 314 2.00 -5.44 5.53
C ASN A 314 0.62 -6.00 5.13
N VAL A 315 0.33 -5.99 3.83
CA VAL A 315 -0.95 -6.51 3.29
C VAL A 315 -1.14 -8.01 3.61
N ALA A 316 -0.07 -8.81 3.58
CA ALA A 316 -0.14 -10.23 3.93
C ALA A 316 -0.58 -10.41 5.41
N GLY A 317 0.04 -9.68 6.33
CA GLY A 317 -0.36 -9.69 7.74
C GLY A 317 -1.78 -9.18 7.97
N CYS A 318 -2.21 -8.14 7.25
CA CYS A 318 -3.58 -7.64 7.31
C CYS A 318 -4.60 -8.72 6.93
N ASN A 319 -4.34 -9.47 5.85
CA ASN A 319 -5.18 -10.59 5.40
C ASN A 319 -5.23 -11.77 6.39
N GLU A 320 -4.22 -11.94 7.25
CA GLU A 320 -4.24 -12.96 8.30
C GLU A 320 -5.17 -12.59 9.46
N VAL A 321 -5.29 -11.30 9.78
CA VAL A 321 -6.07 -10.82 10.93
C VAL A 321 -7.48 -10.34 10.56
N LEU A 322 -7.68 -9.90 9.31
CA LEU A 322 -8.95 -9.39 8.81
C LEU A 322 -9.50 -10.28 7.71
N THR A 323 -10.14 -11.37 8.12
CA THR A 323 -10.89 -12.26 7.21
C THR A 323 -12.32 -11.79 7.03
N ILE A 324 -13.06 -12.37 6.07
CA ILE A 324 -14.49 -12.07 5.91
C ILE A 324 -15.30 -12.43 7.17
N GLU A 325 -14.93 -13.51 7.86
CA GLU A 325 -15.56 -13.90 9.13
C GLU A 325 -15.31 -12.86 10.21
N LYS A 326 -14.11 -12.23 10.23
CA LYS A 326 -13.82 -11.15 11.15
C LYS A 326 -14.62 -9.88 10.82
N VAL A 327 -14.84 -9.59 9.53
CA VAL A 327 -15.72 -8.50 9.10
C VAL A 327 -17.17 -8.77 9.53
N GLU A 328 -17.67 -9.99 9.36
CA GLU A 328 -19.01 -10.39 9.84
C GLU A 328 -19.13 -10.26 11.37
N GLU A 329 -18.10 -10.66 12.12
CA GLU A 329 -18.06 -10.51 13.58
C GLU A 329 -18.12 -9.04 14.02
N LEU A 330 -17.36 -8.16 13.36
CA LEU A 330 -17.23 -6.76 13.74
C LEU A 330 -18.38 -5.89 13.24
N LEU A 331 -18.90 -6.17 12.05
CA LEU A 331 -19.83 -5.30 11.33
C LEU A 331 -21.16 -5.97 10.99
N GLY A 332 -21.36 -7.27 11.20
CA GLY A 332 -22.61 -7.94 10.83
C GLY A 332 -23.82 -7.46 11.62
N CYS A 333 -24.94 -7.23 10.93
CA CYS A 333 -26.18 -6.83 11.59
C CYS A 333 -26.78 -7.96 12.45
N GLU A 334 -27.19 -7.63 13.69
CA GLU A 334 -27.98 -8.55 14.50
C GLU A 334 -29.33 -8.85 13.85
N ALA A 335 -29.87 -10.06 14.10
CA ALA A 335 -31.15 -10.47 13.54
C ALA A 335 -32.30 -9.54 13.98
N GLY A 336 -32.84 -8.76 13.04
CA GLY A 336 -33.92 -7.81 13.29
C GLY A 336 -33.48 -6.41 13.72
N ALA A 337 -32.18 -6.09 13.59
CA ALA A 337 -31.66 -4.74 13.71
C ALA A 337 -32.37 -3.77 12.74
N PRO A 338 -32.71 -2.54 13.17
CA PRO A 338 -33.15 -1.47 12.27
C PRO A 338 -32.15 -1.21 11.14
N GLU A 339 -32.64 -0.85 9.94
CA GLU A 339 -31.80 -0.40 8.79
C GLU A 339 -30.95 0.86 9.09
N GLU A 340 -31.15 1.50 10.25
CA GLU A 340 -30.43 2.69 10.69
C GLU A 340 -29.16 2.35 11.50
N ASP A 341 -28.94 1.08 11.82
CA ASP A 341 -27.78 0.62 12.57
C ASP A 341 -26.54 0.60 11.65
N ALA A 342 -25.41 1.06 12.18
CA ALA A 342 -24.11 1.04 11.49
C ALA A 342 -23.56 -0.40 11.43
N CYS A 343 -24.19 -1.25 10.63
CA CYS A 343 -23.83 -2.66 10.41
C CYS A 343 -24.09 -3.07 8.95
N LEU A 344 -23.55 -4.21 8.55
CA LEU A 344 -23.64 -4.80 7.21
C LEU A 344 -24.63 -5.98 7.23
N THR A 345 -25.52 -6.02 6.24
CA THR A 345 -26.47 -7.13 6.07
C THR A 345 -25.76 -8.40 5.56
N PRO A 346 -26.37 -9.59 5.71
CA PRO A 346 -25.84 -10.81 5.12
C PRO A 346 -25.59 -10.70 3.61
N GLU A 347 -26.45 -9.99 2.87
CA GLU A 347 -26.29 -9.77 1.43
C GLU A 347 -25.12 -8.83 1.11
N GLN A 348 -24.88 -7.79 1.92
CA GLN A 348 -23.71 -6.92 1.79
C GLN A 348 -22.41 -7.66 2.14
N LEU A 349 -22.42 -8.48 3.19
CA LEU A 349 -21.27 -9.33 3.55
C LEU A 349 -20.95 -10.33 2.44
N ALA A 350 -21.96 -10.96 1.83
CA ALA A 350 -21.78 -11.83 0.67
C ALA A 350 -21.22 -11.08 -0.55
N ALA A 351 -21.62 -9.81 -0.75
CA ALA A 351 -21.05 -8.98 -1.81
C ALA A 351 -19.56 -8.67 -1.55
N ILE A 352 -19.20 -8.32 -0.32
CA ILE A 352 -17.80 -8.10 0.09
C ILE A 352 -16.97 -9.37 -0.11
N ASP A 353 -17.49 -10.52 0.30
CA ASP A 353 -16.82 -11.83 0.15
C ASP A 353 -16.55 -12.15 -1.33
N ARG A 354 -17.56 -11.93 -2.19
CA ARG A 354 -17.45 -12.13 -3.63
C ARG A 354 -16.40 -11.21 -4.26
N ILE A 355 -16.31 -9.95 -3.83
CA ILE A 355 -15.30 -8.99 -4.29
C ILE A 355 -13.90 -9.35 -3.77
N ASN A 356 -13.81 -9.88 -2.55
CA ASN A 356 -12.58 -10.38 -1.93
C ASN A 356 -12.19 -11.81 -2.40
N SER A 357 -12.89 -12.36 -3.38
CA SER A 357 -12.64 -13.69 -3.91
C SER A 357 -12.15 -13.64 -5.37
N THR A 358 -11.43 -14.68 -5.78
CA THR A 358 -11.04 -14.90 -7.17
C THR A 358 -12.28 -15.11 -8.04
N TYR A 359 -12.30 -14.51 -9.22
CA TYR A 359 -13.37 -14.68 -10.22
C TYR A 359 -12.95 -15.66 -11.31
N GLU A 360 -13.80 -16.64 -11.61
CA GLU A 360 -13.61 -17.60 -12.70
C GLU A 360 -14.69 -17.40 -13.77
N PRO A 361 -14.34 -16.95 -14.99
CA PRO A 361 -15.32 -16.78 -16.08
C PRO A 361 -15.76 -18.12 -16.71
N GLY A 362 -15.20 -19.26 -16.31
CA GLY A 362 -15.54 -20.57 -16.87
C GLY A 362 -14.95 -20.85 -18.26
N ILE A 363 -14.14 -19.94 -18.78
CA ILE A 363 -13.35 -20.05 -20.02
C ILE A 363 -11.92 -19.58 -19.76
N GLU A 364 -10.94 -20.11 -20.49
CA GLU A 364 -9.58 -19.56 -20.49
C GLU A 364 -9.56 -18.31 -21.38
N ILE A 365 -8.91 -17.22 -20.98
CA ILE A 365 -8.80 -15.97 -21.75
C ILE A 365 -7.33 -15.56 -21.74
N ALA A 366 -6.69 -15.52 -22.92
CA ALA A 366 -5.27 -15.17 -23.08
C ALA A 366 -4.35 -15.86 -22.04
N GLY A 367 -4.48 -17.17 -21.91
CA GLY A 367 -3.67 -18.00 -20.99
C GLY A 367 -4.07 -17.94 -19.52
N MET A 368 -5.15 -17.22 -19.17
CA MET A 368 -5.64 -17.08 -17.80
C MET A 368 -7.01 -17.74 -17.61
N THR A 369 -7.21 -18.45 -16.50
CA THR A 369 -8.50 -19.08 -16.16
C THR A 369 -9.25 -18.35 -15.05
N GLU A 370 -8.60 -17.39 -14.41
CA GLU A 370 -9.12 -16.69 -13.23
C GLU A 370 -8.60 -15.26 -13.15
N PHE A 371 -9.39 -14.38 -12.55
CA PHE A 371 -9.01 -13.03 -12.17
C PHE A 371 -8.87 -12.94 -10.65
N GLN A 372 -7.74 -12.42 -10.18
CA GLN A 372 -7.45 -12.35 -8.74
C GLN A 372 -8.36 -11.34 -8.02
N ARG A 373 -8.66 -11.64 -6.76
CA ARG A 373 -9.53 -10.82 -5.88
C ARG A 373 -9.17 -9.34 -5.84
N TRP A 374 -10.11 -8.51 -5.42
CA TRP A 374 -9.92 -7.07 -5.24
C TRP A 374 -9.46 -6.70 -3.80
N PRO A 375 -8.76 -5.57 -3.60
CA PRO A 375 -8.18 -5.21 -2.29
C PRO A 375 -9.19 -4.59 -1.31
N ILE A 376 -10.43 -5.10 -1.26
CA ILE A 376 -11.52 -4.53 -0.45
C ILE A 376 -11.28 -4.58 1.06
N LEU A 377 -10.46 -5.54 1.51
CA LEU A 377 -10.04 -5.67 2.91
C LEU A 377 -8.59 -5.22 3.15
N GLU A 378 -7.99 -4.49 2.21
CA GLU A 378 -6.54 -4.20 2.22
C GLU A 378 -6.21 -2.69 2.22
N GLY A 379 -7.20 -1.86 2.58
CA GLY A 379 -7.04 -0.42 2.76
C GLY A 379 -7.42 0.42 1.54
N ALA A 380 -7.88 -0.22 0.46
CA ALA A 380 -8.52 0.46 -0.66
C ALA A 380 -9.80 1.17 -0.20
N ARG A 381 -10.03 2.38 -0.71
CA ARG A 381 -11.09 3.27 -0.20
C ARG A 381 -12.43 3.13 -0.91
N TRP A 382 -12.45 2.53 -2.10
CA TRP A 382 -13.67 2.26 -2.87
C TRP A 382 -14.58 3.49 -2.97
N ASP A 383 -14.00 4.60 -3.41
CA ASP A 383 -14.65 5.89 -3.26
C ASP A 383 -15.94 6.02 -4.10
N ARG A 384 -16.55 7.21 -4.05
CA ARG A 384 -17.80 7.51 -4.77
C ARG A 384 -17.73 7.25 -6.28
N SER A 385 -16.54 7.19 -6.87
CA SER A 385 -16.38 6.88 -8.29
C SER A 385 -16.42 5.37 -8.54
N THR A 386 -15.77 4.55 -7.71
CA THR A 386 -15.67 3.10 -7.90
C THR A 386 -16.99 2.37 -7.63
N PHE A 387 -17.57 2.58 -6.45
CA PHE A 387 -18.85 1.98 -6.05
C PHE A 387 -20.07 2.86 -6.31
N GLY A 388 -19.86 4.11 -6.73
CA GLY A 388 -20.95 5.05 -6.99
C GLY A 388 -21.31 5.90 -5.77
N ALA A 389 -22.08 6.96 -6.03
CA ALA A 389 -22.40 7.98 -5.02
C ALA A 389 -23.81 7.85 -4.42
N SER A 390 -24.60 6.88 -4.90
CA SER A 390 -26.01 6.76 -4.53
C SER A 390 -26.17 6.00 -3.20
N PRO A 391 -27.10 6.42 -2.30
CA PRO A 391 -27.42 5.64 -1.10
C PRO A 391 -28.03 4.27 -1.41
N GLN A 392 -28.64 4.14 -2.60
CA GLN A 392 -29.33 2.93 -3.07
C GLN A 392 -29.06 2.78 -4.57
N PRO A 393 -29.03 1.55 -5.11
CA PRO A 393 -28.83 1.36 -6.53
C PRO A 393 -30.04 1.84 -7.32
N SER A 394 -29.78 2.34 -8.51
CA SER A 394 -30.77 2.79 -9.48
C SER A 394 -31.51 1.59 -10.10
N ASN A 395 -32.85 1.63 -10.10
CA ASN A 395 -33.68 0.66 -10.82
C ASN A 395 -34.81 1.37 -11.59
N PRO A 396 -34.77 1.43 -12.94
CA PRO A 396 -33.70 0.93 -13.80
C PRO A 396 -32.40 1.74 -13.63
N LEU A 397 -31.30 1.20 -14.13
CA LEU A 397 -29.99 1.87 -14.15
C LEU A 397 -30.13 3.28 -14.75
N SER A 398 -29.63 4.27 -14.03
CA SER A 398 -29.85 5.70 -14.28
C SER A 398 -28.61 6.45 -14.78
N GLY A 399 -27.47 5.77 -14.96
CA GLY A 399 -26.21 6.38 -15.38
C GLY A 399 -25.39 6.98 -14.23
N THR A 400 -25.69 6.62 -12.99
CA THR A 400 -24.95 7.01 -11.76
C THR A 400 -24.32 5.82 -11.07
N GLU A 401 -24.22 4.70 -11.78
CA GLU A 401 -23.70 3.45 -11.26
C GLU A 401 -22.21 3.54 -10.94
N GLY A 402 -21.72 2.60 -10.11
CA GLY A 402 -20.30 2.45 -9.86
C GLY A 402 -19.52 2.24 -11.16
N LEU A 403 -18.29 2.77 -11.18
CA LEU A 403 -17.40 2.70 -12.33
C LEU A 403 -17.21 1.25 -12.80
N LEU A 404 -16.95 0.31 -11.89
CA LEU A 404 -16.67 -1.09 -12.24
C LEU A 404 -17.84 -1.75 -12.98
N TYR A 405 -19.07 -1.54 -12.50
CA TYR A 405 -20.26 -2.00 -13.20
C TYR A 405 -20.36 -1.38 -14.60
N SER A 406 -20.18 -0.06 -14.69
CA SER A 406 -20.30 0.68 -15.96
C SER A 406 -19.31 0.19 -17.00
N VAL A 407 -18.07 -0.08 -16.59
CA VAL A 407 -17.00 -0.60 -17.44
C VAL A 407 -17.30 -2.03 -17.90
N GLY A 408 -17.69 -2.92 -16.98
CA GLY A 408 -18.06 -4.29 -17.35
C GLY A 408 -19.27 -4.34 -18.28
N ALA A 409 -20.29 -3.53 -18.01
CA ALA A 409 -21.52 -3.49 -18.81
C ALA A 409 -21.29 -2.94 -20.23
N THR A 410 -20.48 -1.89 -20.37
CA THR A 410 -20.17 -1.33 -21.69
C THR A 410 -19.28 -2.27 -22.51
N ASN A 411 -18.36 -3.01 -21.86
CA ASN A 411 -17.57 -4.06 -22.49
C ASN A 411 -18.46 -5.15 -23.10
N VAL A 412 -19.41 -5.66 -22.33
CA VAL A 412 -20.40 -6.63 -22.81
C VAL A 412 -21.19 -6.07 -24.01
N LYS A 413 -21.74 -4.86 -23.89
CA LYS A 413 -22.63 -4.28 -24.91
C LYS A 413 -21.94 -3.97 -26.24
N TYR A 414 -20.74 -3.39 -26.20
CA TYR A 414 -20.13 -2.83 -27.40
C TYR A 414 -18.99 -3.66 -27.97
N LEU A 415 -18.20 -4.35 -27.13
CA LEU A 415 -17.08 -5.17 -27.60
C LEU A 415 -17.54 -6.60 -27.89
N ILE A 416 -18.22 -7.22 -26.91
CA ILE A 416 -18.57 -8.65 -26.99
C ILE A 416 -19.83 -8.87 -27.82
N THR A 417 -20.99 -8.37 -27.37
CA THR A 417 -22.28 -8.67 -28.02
C THR A 417 -22.58 -7.79 -29.22
N GLN A 418 -21.91 -6.63 -29.30
CA GLN A 418 -22.16 -5.57 -30.29
C GLN A 418 -23.64 -5.15 -30.33
N ASP A 419 -24.36 -5.31 -29.22
CA ASP A 419 -25.74 -4.89 -29.03
C ASP A 419 -25.83 -3.89 -27.85
N PRO A 420 -25.99 -2.59 -28.15
CA PRO A 420 -26.16 -1.55 -27.11
C PRO A 420 -27.36 -1.79 -26.18
N GLY A 421 -28.35 -2.58 -26.63
CA GLY A 421 -29.54 -2.94 -25.86
C GLY A 421 -29.39 -4.19 -25.00
N TYR A 422 -28.25 -4.88 -25.05
CA TYR A 422 -28.03 -6.11 -24.30
C TYR A 422 -28.05 -5.88 -22.78
N ASP A 423 -28.66 -6.81 -22.04
CA ASP A 423 -28.64 -6.77 -20.57
C ASP A 423 -27.36 -7.42 -20.04
N ALA A 424 -26.41 -6.60 -19.62
CA ALA A 424 -25.12 -7.08 -19.13
C ALA A 424 -25.24 -7.91 -17.84
N MET A 425 -26.30 -7.76 -17.05
CA MET A 425 -26.46 -8.53 -15.81
C MET A 425 -26.68 -10.02 -16.09
N GLU A 426 -27.29 -10.36 -17.23
CA GLU A 426 -27.59 -11.73 -17.68
C GLU A 426 -26.47 -12.36 -18.54
N PHE A 427 -25.35 -11.65 -18.73
CA PHE A 427 -24.27 -12.09 -19.63
C PHE A 427 -23.55 -13.37 -19.15
N ASP A 428 -23.57 -14.44 -19.93
CA ASP A 428 -22.76 -15.64 -19.68
C ASP A 428 -21.54 -15.67 -20.62
N PRO A 429 -20.30 -15.55 -20.10
CA PRO A 429 -19.10 -15.59 -20.94
C PRO A 429 -18.93 -16.91 -21.71
N THR A 430 -19.47 -18.04 -21.21
CA THR A 430 -19.34 -19.34 -21.88
C THR A 430 -20.13 -19.41 -23.19
N GLU A 431 -21.14 -18.54 -23.37
CA GLU A 431 -21.89 -18.43 -24.62
C GLU A 431 -21.16 -17.62 -25.69
N TRP A 432 -20.10 -16.90 -25.32
CA TRP A 432 -19.37 -15.95 -26.17
C TRP A 432 -17.87 -16.25 -26.29
N GLU A 433 -17.45 -17.47 -25.95
CA GLU A 433 -16.04 -17.89 -25.90
C GLU A 433 -15.25 -17.48 -27.15
N ASP A 434 -15.74 -17.80 -28.35
CA ASP A 434 -15.05 -17.47 -29.62
C ASP A 434 -14.80 -15.96 -29.79
N ARG A 435 -15.79 -15.13 -29.43
CA ARG A 435 -15.66 -13.66 -29.53
C ARG A 435 -14.73 -13.12 -28.45
N ILE A 436 -14.80 -13.67 -27.25
CA ILE A 436 -13.89 -13.28 -26.15
C ILE A 436 -12.44 -13.63 -26.51
N GLN A 437 -12.17 -14.78 -27.13
CA GLN A 437 -10.82 -15.10 -27.62
C GLN A 437 -10.33 -14.12 -28.69
N GLU A 438 -11.20 -13.75 -29.64
CA GLU A 438 -10.85 -12.77 -30.67
C GLU A 438 -10.50 -11.41 -30.05
N LEU A 439 -11.31 -10.96 -29.09
CA LEU A 439 -11.07 -9.70 -28.39
C LEU A 439 -9.80 -9.75 -27.54
N ALA A 440 -9.56 -10.83 -26.80
CA ALA A 440 -8.37 -10.99 -25.99
C ALA A 440 -7.09 -10.97 -26.84
N ALA A 441 -7.11 -11.57 -28.04
CA ALA A 441 -5.98 -11.48 -28.97
C ALA A 441 -5.67 -10.03 -29.42
N ILE A 442 -6.66 -9.12 -29.31
CA ILE A 442 -6.55 -7.70 -29.61
C ILE A 442 -6.19 -6.88 -28.36
N THR A 443 -6.80 -7.14 -27.21
CA THR A 443 -6.75 -6.22 -26.05
C THR A 443 -5.96 -6.73 -24.86
N ASP A 444 -5.47 -7.97 -24.91
CA ASP A 444 -4.74 -8.58 -23.82
C ASP A 444 -3.30 -8.87 -24.27
N VAL A 445 -2.38 -8.82 -23.32
CA VAL A 445 -0.94 -9.06 -23.54
C VAL A 445 -0.38 -10.12 -22.57
N SER A 446 -1.25 -10.81 -21.84
CA SER A 446 -0.87 -11.84 -20.85
C SER A 446 -0.18 -13.07 -21.44
N ASP A 447 -0.55 -13.48 -22.66
CA ASP A 447 0.02 -14.64 -23.37
C ASP A 447 1.02 -14.28 -24.48
N VAL A 448 1.30 -12.98 -24.66
CA VAL A 448 2.28 -12.51 -25.64
C VAL A 448 3.68 -12.54 -25.02
N SER A 449 4.60 -13.26 -25.65
CA SER A 449 5.94 -13.47 -25.09
C SER A 449 6.80 -12.20 -25.08
N LEU A 450 7.34 -11.86 -23.91
CA LEU A 450 8.39 -10.85 -23.74
C LEU A 450 9.81 -11.36 -24.09
N GLU A 451 9.96 -12.62 -24.49
CA GLU A 451 11.28 -13.20 -24.82
C GLU A 451 12.02 -12.41 -25.90
N PRO A 452 11.42 -11.97 -27.02
CA PRO A 452 12.13 -11.17 -28.02
C PRO A 452 12.64 -9.84 -27.48
N PHE A 453 11.86 -9.18 -26.62
CA PHE A 453 12.22 -7.92 -25.98
C PHE A 453 13.39 -8.10 -25.00
N PHE A 454 13.34 -9.12 -24.15
CA PHE A 454 14.44 -9.40 -23.22
C PHE A 454 15.69 -9.90 -23.95
N ALA A 455 15.55 -10.70 -25.02
CA ALA A 455 16.68 -11.22 -25.78
C ALA A 455 17.55 -10.13 -26.44
N ARG A 456 16.97 -8.97 -26.77
CA ARG A 456 17.70 -7.79 -27.28
C ARG A 456 18.18 -6.84 -26.17
N GLY A 457 17.92 -7.18 -24.90
CA GLY A 457 18.37 -6.40 -23.74
C GLY A 457 17.32 -5.48 -23.14
N GLY A 458 16.09 -5.49 -23.66
CA GLY A 458 14.99 -4.61 -23.23
C GLY A 458 14.70 -4.68 -21.73
N LYS A 459 14.29 -3.54 -21.15
CA LYS A 459 14.05 -3.37 -19.71
C LYS A 459 12.59 -3.05 -19.41
N LEU A 460 12.05 -3.67 -18.36
CA LEU A 460 10.67 -3.48 -17.89
C LEU A 460 10.67 -3.05 -16.42
N ILE A 461 10.03 -1.93 -16.11
CA ILE A 461 9.68 -1.58 -14.73
C ILE A 461 8.16 -1.63 -14.58
N LEU A 462 7.70 -2.56 -13.74
CA LEU A 462 6.31 -2.66 -13.30
C LEU A 462 6.14 -1.96 -11.96
N THR A 463 5.05 -1.22 -11.81
CA THR A 463 4.60 -0.74 -10.50
C THR A 463 3.12 -1.04 -10.30
N HIS A 464 2.66 -1.22 -9.07
CA HIS A 464 1.23 -1.27 -8.76
C HIS A 464 0.99 -0.82 -7.32
N GLY A 465 -0.07 -0.08 -7.07
CA GLY A 465 -0.47 0.33 -5.72
C GLY A 465 -1.25 -0.74 -4.97
N THR A 466 -1.00 -0.94 -3.67
CA THR A 466 -1.73 -1.97 -2.88
C THR A 466 -3.21 -1.64 -2.67
N THR A 467 -3.60 -0.38 -2.86
CA THR A 467 -4.96 0.10 -2.62
C THR A 467 -5.69 0.46 -3.91
N ASP A 468 -5.25 -0.06 -5.06
CA ASP A 468 -5.90 0.17 -6.35
C ASP A 468 -7.24 -0.57 -6.42
N ASP A 469 -8.32 0.19 -6.38
CA ASP A 469 -9.71 -0.29 -6.39
C ASP A 469 -10.31 -0.34 -7.80
N PHE A 470 -9.53 -0.05 -8.84
CA PHE A 470 -9.98 -0.11 -10.23
C PHE A 470 -9.29 -1.17 -11.06
N ILE A 471 -8.00 -1.43 -10.82
CA ILE A 471 -7.27 -2.58 -11.34
C ILE A 471 -6.69 -3.32 -10.15
N SER A 472 -7.04 -4.60 -9.98
CA SER A 472 -6.56 -5.34 -8.81
C SER A 472 -5.02 -5.45 -8.82
N PRO A 473 -4.34 -5.08 -7.73
CA PRO A 473 -2.90 -5.30 -7.61
C PRO A 473 -2.53 -6.78 -7.61
N HIS A 474 -3.39 -7.66 -7.08
CA HIS A 474 -3.19 -9.11 -7.09
C HIS A 474 -3.15 -9.68 -8.51
N ASN A 475 -3.81 -9.02 -9.46
CA ASN A 475 -3.76 -9.43 -10.85
C ASN A 475 -2.40 -9.12 -11.49
N THR A 476 -1.69 -8.07 -11.05
CA THR A 476 -0.29 -7.83 -11.45
C THR A 476 0.70 -8.75 -10.73
N ASP A 477 0.42 -9.13 -9.48
CA ASP A 477 1.16 -10.19 -8.79
C ASP A 477 1.13 -11.49 -9.62
N ALA A 478 -0.05 -11.91 -10.09
CA ALA A 478 -0.21 -13.10 -10.93
C ALA A 478 0.58 -12.99 -12.25
N TYR A 479 0.61 -11.82 -12.89
CA TYR A 479 1.43 -11.61 -14.08
C TYR A 479 2.93 -11.73 -13.77
N TRP A 480 3.38 -11.15 -12.66
CA TRP A 480 4.77 -11.25 -12.22
C TRP A 480 5.16 -12.70 -11.91
N GLU A 481 4.27 -13.49 -11.31
CA GLU A 481 4.47 -14.91 -11.06
C GLU A 481 4.59 -15.70 -12.38
N GLN A 482 3.79 -15.39 -13.39
CA GLN A 482 3.91 -15.98 -14.73
C GLN A 482 5.27 -15.67 -15.36
N LEU A 483 5.72 -14.40 -15.31
CA LEU A 483 7.06 -14.02 -15.80
C LEU A 483 8.17 -14.72 -15.01
N THR A 484 8.03 -14.83 -13.69
CA THR A 484 8.99 -15.52 -12.83
C THR A 484 9.05 -17.01 -13.18
N ALA A 485 7.91 -17.65 -13.45
CA ALA A 485 7.86 -19.04 -13.88
C ALA A 485 8.49 -19.26 -15.27
N GLN A 486 8.33 -18.29 -16.19
CA GLN A 486 8.88 -18.37 -17.54
C GLN A 486 10.40 -18.12 -17.58
N PHE A 487 10.88 -17.08 -16.90
CA PHE A 487 12.25 -16.59 -17.02
C PHE A 487 13.17 -16.98 -15.85
N GLY A 488 12.61 -17.37 -14.70
CA GLY A 488 13.38 -17.71 -13.50
C GLY A 488 14.31 -16.58 -13.05
N ASP A 489 15.52 -16.93 -12.61
CA ASP A 489 16.53 -15.98 -12.14
C ASP A 489 16.91 -14.93 -13.19
N ALA A 490 16.78 -15.25 -14.49
CA ALA A 490 17.12 -14.32 -15.57
C ALA A 490 16.16 -13.12 -15.64
N LEU A 491 14.96 -13.22 -15.07
CA LEU A 491 14.01 -12.10 -15.03
C LEU A 491 14.63 -10.87 -14.35
N ALA A 492 15.48 -11.08 -13.33
CA ALA A 492 16.13 -10.00 -12.59
C ALA A 492 17.15 -9.21 -13.44
N ASP A 493 17.55 -9.66 -14.62
CA ASP A 493 18.38 -8.86 -15.53
C ASP A 493 17.55 -7.91 -16.41
N HIS A 494 16.24 -8.12 -16.48
CA HIS A 494 15.36 -7.46 -17.46
C HIS A 494 14.15 -6.76 -16.86
N ALA A 495 13.59 -7.27 -15.77
CA ALA A 495 12.36 -6.74 -15.19
C ALA A 495 12.47 -6.49 -13.68
N ARG A 496 11.74 -5.47 -13.22
CA ARG A 496 11.58 -5.12 -11.80
C ARG A 496 10.12 -4.84 -11.52
N TYR A 497 9.60 -5.36 -10.42
CA TYR A 497 8.24 -5.08 -9.97
C TYR A 497 8.24 -4.46 -8.58
N TYR A 498 7.64 -3.27 -8.45
CA TYR A 498 7.46 -2.57 -7.19
C TYR A 498 5.97 -2.48 -6.83
N LYS A 499 5.57 -3.17 -5.76
CA LYS A 499 4.23 -3.06 -5.18
C LYS A 499 4.26 -1.99 -4.08
N ILE A 500 3.55 -0.88 -4.29
CA ILE A 500 3.70 0.35 -3.50
C ILE A 500 2.54 0.47 -2.50
N PRO A 501 2.80 0.35 -1.18
CA PRO A 501 1.75 0.51 -0.18
C PRO A 501 1.04 1.86 -0.21
N GLY A 502 -0.29 1.84 -0.12
CA GLY A 502 -1.12 3.03 -0.02
C GLY A 502 -1.27 3.83 -1.32
N LEU A 503 -0.61 3.44 -2.40
CA LEU A 503 -0.94 3.93 -3.74
C LEU A 503 -2.22 3.21 -4.21
N GLY A 504 -3.19 3.95 -4.74
CA GLY A 504 -4.34 3.38 -5.45
C GLY A 504 -4.20 3.55 -6.96
N HIS A 505 -5.31 3.78 -7.68
CA HIS A 505 -5.30 3.98 -9.13
C HIS A 505 -4.77 5.36 -9.55
N GLY A 506 -3.51 5.65 -9.21
CA GLY A 506 -2.86 6.96 -9.33
C GLY A 506 -3.08 7.90 -8.15
N PHE A 507 -3.97 7.56 -7.22
CA PHE A 507 -4.26 8.31 -6.00
C PHE A 507 -4.60 7.37 -4.84
N GLY A 508 -4.38 7.78 -3.61
CA GLY A 508 -4.63 6.97 -2.43
C GLY A 508 -4.09 7.59 -1.14
N PRO A 509 -4.05 6.82 -0.05
CA PRO A 509 -3.37 7.20 1.17
C PRO A 509 -1.94 7.69 0.97
N PHE A 510 -1.22 7.21 -0.06
CA PHE A 510 0.13 7.61 -0.43
C PHE A 510 0.20 7.83 -1.95
N ASN A 511 0.22 9.09 -2.39
CA ASN A 511 0.27 9.44 -3.81
C ASN A 511 1.72 9.38 -4.29
N ALA A 512 2.22 8.16 -4.50
CA ALA A 512 3.60 7.92 -4.85
C ALA A 512 4.02 8.64 -6.14
N THR A 513 5.09 9.41 -6.06
CA THR A 513 5.83 9.94 -7.21
C THR A 513 7.29 9.50 -7.14
N TRP A 514 7.90 9.21 -8.30
CA TRP A 514 9.27 8.72 -8.43
C TRP A 514 9.80 8.92 -9.86
N ASP A 515 11.12 9.01 -10.02
CA ASP A 515 11.77 9.24 -11.32
C ASP A 515 11.80 7.97 -12.18
N GLY A 516 10.65 7.64 -12.80
CA GLY A 516 10.51 6.45 -13.63
C GLY A 516 11.35 6.45 -14.88
N LEU A 517 11.43 7.59 -15.57
CA LEU A 517 12.19 7.72 -16.80
C LEU A 517 13.70 7.66 -16.54
N GLY A 518 14.22 8.47 -15.60
CA GLY A 518 15.66 8.50 -15.32
C GLY A 518 16.19 7.15 -14.81
N VAL A 519 15.38 6.43 -14.02
CA VAL A 519 15.74 5.07 -13.56
C VAL A 519 15.77 4.07 -14.71
N LEU A 520 14.80 4.12 -15.62
CA LEU A 520 14.75 3.23 -16.78
C LEU A 520 15.92 3.51 -17.73
N GLU A 521 16.17 4.79 -18.04
CA GLU A 521 17.26 5.27 -18.88
C GLU A 521 18.63 4.76 -18.36
N ALA A 522 18.91 4.98 -17.06
CA ALA A 522 20.15 4.51 -16.45
C ALA A 522 20.30 2.98 -16.51
N TRP A 523 19.20 2.23 -16.47
CA TRP A 523 19.26 0.77 -16.60
C TRP A 523 19.53 0.32 -18.03
N VAL A 524 18.85 0.93 -19.01
CA VAL A 524 19.01 0.61 -20.43
C VAL A 524 20.40 1.00 -20.93
N GLU A 525 20.85 2.21 -20.64
CA GLU A 525 22.05 2.80 -21.25
C GLU A 525 23.32 2.47 -20.47
N ASP A 526 23.28 2.55 -19.14
CA ASP A 526 24.45 2.35 -18.28
C ASP A 526 24.50 0.95 -17.62
N GLY A 527 23.47 0.12 -17.81
CA GLY A 527 23.35 -1.16 -17.13
C GLY A 527 23.11 -1.06 -15.62
N GLN A 528 22.69 0.10 -15.12
CA GLN A 528 22.44 0.35 -13.70
C GLN A 528 21.06 -0.16 -13.30
N ALA A 529 20.96 -1.47 -13.04
CA ALA A 529 19.71 -2.08 -12.60
C ALA A 529 19.20 -1.45 -11.30
N PRO A 530 17.90 -1.09 -11.19
CA PRO A 530 17.41 -0.42 -10.00
C PRO A 530 17.32 -1.38 -8.82
N GLY A 531 17.78 -0.88 -7.66
CA GLY A 531 17.67 -1.54 -6.36
C GLY A 531 16.41 -1.12 -5.63
N THR A 532 16.52 -0.76 -4.35
CA THR A 532 15.42 -0.12 -3.61
C THR A 532 15.36 1.36 -3.99
N LEU A 533 14.24 1.80 -4.57
CA LEU A 533 14.01 3.20 -4.94
C LEU A 533 13.34 3.96 -3.79
N THR A 534 13.20 5.29 -3.93
CA THR A 534 12.45 6.13 -2.99
C THR A 534 11.28 6.78 -3.70
N ALA A 535 10.07 6.60 -3.16
CA ALA A 535 8.87 7.30 -3.59
C ALA A 535 8.55 8.46 -2.63
N TYR A 536 7.99 9.53 -3.19
CA TYR A 536 7.58 10.75 -2.50
C TYR A 536 6.06 10.87 -2.51
N ASP A 537 5.48 11.27 -1.37
CA ASP A 537 4.04 11.47 -1.24
C ASP A 537 3.64 12.82 -1.83
N ALA A 538 2.83 12.80 -2.90
CA ALA A 538 2.30 13.99 -3.54
C ALA A 538 1.00 14.52 -2.89
N ASN A 539 0.53 13.90 -1.79
CA ASN A 539 -0.63 14.43 -1.06
C ASN A 539 -0.31 15.80 -0.43
N GLU A 540 -1.27 16.73 -0.51
CA GLU A 540 -1.12 18.09 0.02
C GLU A 540 -0.80 18.08 1.53
N GLY A 541 0.19 18.86 1.95
CA GLY A 541 0.58 18.97 3.35
C GLY A 541 1.33 17.76 3.90
N THR A 542 1.66 16.79 3.06
CA THR A 542 2.52 15.65 3.42
C THR A 542 3.97 15.90 2.97
N ASP A 543 4.92 15.31 3.68
CA ASP A 543 6.35 15.25 3.33
C ASP A 543 6.86 13.86 3.71
N ARG A 544 6.09 12.85 3.29
CA ARG A 544 6.39 11.44 3.53
C ARG A 544 7.18 10.89 2.35
N THR A 545 8.13 10.03 2.65
CA THR A 545 8.85 9.21 1.67
C THR A 545 8.83 7.76 2.12
N ARG A 546 8.73 6.82 1.17
CA ARG A 546 8.76 5.37 1.43
C ARG A 546 9.76 4.71 0.49
N PRO A 547 10.48 3.66 0.93
CA PRO A 547 11.25 2.86 -0.01
C PRO A 547 10.29 2.07 -0.89
N MET A 548 10.56 2.02 -2.19
CA MET A 548 9.87 1.13 -3.12
C MET A 548 10.56 -0.22 -3.05
N CYS A 549 9.93 -1.16 -2.37
CA CYS A 549 10.42 -2.51 -2.22
C CYS A 549 10.08 -3.35 -3.46
N GLN A 550 11.03 -4.17 -3.89
CA GLN A 550 10.78 -5.11 -4.99
C GLN A 550 9.89 -6.23 -4.49
N TYR A 551 8.79 -6.49 -5.19
CA TYR A 551 7.85 -7.54 -4.85
C TYR A 551 8.56 -8.90 -4.74
N PRO A 552 8.27 -9.73 -3.72
CA PRO A 552 7.17 -9.60 -2.74
C PRO A 552 7.53 -8.81 -1.46
N ALA A 553 8.68 -8.15 -1.40
CA ALA A 553 9.06 -7.39 -0.21
C ALA A 553 8.23 -6.10 -0.07
N TRP A 554 8.05 -5.66 1.18
CA TRP A 554 7.30 -4.45 1.54
C TRP A 554 8.06 -3.64 2.62
N PRO A 555 7.80 -2.33 2.74
CA PRO A 555 8.54 -1.45 3.66
C PRO A 555 8.06 -1.60 5.10
N ALA A 556 8.92 -2.11 5.97
CA ALA A 556 8.68 -2.23 7.41
C ALA A 556 9.43 -1.16 8.21
N TYR A 557 8.77 -0.55 9.18
CA TYR A 557 9.39 0.44 10.05
C TYR A 557 10.36 -0.22 11.04
N GLN A 558 11.59 0.31 11.11
CA GLN A 558 12.65 -0.26 11.94
C GLN A 558 12.50 0.06 13.46
N GLY A 559 11.38 0.67 13.88
CA GLY A 559 11.15 1.07 15.27
C GLY A 559 11.95 2.31 15.72
N SER A 560 12.74 2.92 14.83
CA SER A 560 13.53 4.13 15.12
C SER A 560 13.69 5.01 13.89
N GLY A 561 13.96 6.30 14.10
CA GLY A 561 13.98 7.30 13.03
C GLY A 561 12.65 8.05 12.92
N SER A 562 12.46 8.78 11.83
CA SER A 562 11.19 9.45 11.55
C SER A 562 10.33 8.56 10.65
N PRO A 563 9.08 8.23 11.03
CA PRO A 563 8.12 7.57 10.16
C PRO A 563 7.84 8.28 8.84
N ALA A 564 8.19 9.56 8.70
CA ALA A 564 8.03 10.29 7.43
C ALA A 564 9.16 10.01 6.43
N ARG A 565 10.22 9.29 6.81
CA ARG A 565 11.42 9.13 5.97
C ARG A 565 11.65 7.69 5.54
N ALA A 566 11.88 7.49 4.25
CA ALA A 566 12.14 6.18 3.66
C ALA A 566 13.31 5.45 4.34
N SER A 567 14.33 6.19 4.80
CA SER A 567 15.50 5.65 5.49
C SER A 567 15.20 5.00 6.85
N SER A 568 14.00 5.20 7.40
CA SER A 568 13.57 4.59 8.66
C SER A 568 12.86 3.24 8.46
N PHE A 569 12.75 2.79 7.20
CA PHE A 569 12.12 1.55 6.81
C PHE A 569 13.15 0.59 6.20
N GLU A 570 12.87 -0.69 6.24
CA GLU A 570 13.62 -1.75 5.58
C GLU A 570 12.65 -2.61 4.75
N CYS A 571 13.08 -3.06 3.58
CA CYS A 571 12.28 -3.97 2.77
C CYS A 571 12.39 -5.38 3.32
N VAL A 572 11.26 -5.97 3.73
CA VAL A 572 11.19 -7.33 4.28
C VAL A 572 10.18 -8.17 3.52
N THR A 573 10.34 -9.49 3.55
CA THR A 573 9.37 -10.43 2.96
C THR A 573 8.42 -11.04 3.99
N SER A 574 8.73 -10.93 5.27
CA SER A 574 7.89 -11.39 6.37
C SER A 574 8.12 -10.56 7.64
N SER A 575 7.08 -10.40 8.45
CA SER A 575 7.21 -9.74 9.77
C SER A 575 8.16 -10.48 10.71
N SER A 576 8.40 -11.78 10.48
CA SER A 576 9.34 -12.59 11.24
C SER A 576 10.79 -12.08 11.13
N GLU A 577 11.13 -11.41 10.03
CA GLU A 577 12.44 -10.79 9.79
C GLU A 577 12.65 -9.54 10.67
N LEU A 578 11.57 -8.94 11.18
CA LEU A 578 11.60 -7.77 12.07
C LEU A 578 11.65 -8.15 13.55
N LEU A 579 11.27 -9.39 13.90
CA LEU A 579 11.20 -9.79 15.30
C LEU A 579 12.62 -9.92 15.87
N PRO A 580 12.88 -9.36 17.07
CA PRO A 580 14.15 -9.61 17.73
C PRO A 580 14.30 -11.13 17.96
N PRO A 581 15.51 -11.70 17.78
CA PRO A 581 15.73 -13.12 18.00
C PRO A 581 15.34 -13.50 19.43
N ASN A 582 14.79 -14.70 19.62
CA ASN A 582 14.47 -15.21 20.95
C ASN A 582 15.70 -15.09 21.87
N PHE A 583 15.48 -14.71 23.13
CA PHE A 583 16.56 -14.71 24.10
C PHE A 583 17.22 -16.09 24.18
N THR A 584 18.56 -16.11 24.24
CA THR A 584 19.36 -17.34 24.16
C THR A 584 19.04 -18.34 25.27
N ASP A 585 18.60 -17.86 26.44
CA ASP A 585 18.17 -18.68 27.56
C ASP A 585 16.65 -18.97 27.55
N ASN A 586 15.88 -18.43 26.62
CA ASN A 586 14.42 -18.62 26.54
C ASN A 586 13.95 -18.94 25.11
N ALA A 587 14.44 -20.06 24.56
CA ALA A 587 14.00 -20.60 23.28
C ALA A 587 12.64 -21.35 23.37
N PRO A 588 11.98 -21.63 22.22
CA PRO A 588 10.77 -22.45 22.17
C PRO A 588 10.94 -23.79 22.92
N GLY A 589 9.98 -24.13 23.78
CA GLY A 589 10.04 -25.27 24.71
C GLY A 589 10.47 -24.92 26.15
N SER A 590 10.90 -23.66 26.40
CA SER A 590 11.02 -23.14 27.76
C SER A 590 9.63 -23.03 28.42
N ARG A 591 9.49 -23.41 29.69
CA ARG A 591 8.23 -23.21 30.46
C ARG A 591 7.83 -21.74 30.63
N PHE A 592 8.77 -20.84 30.36
CA PHE A 592 8.59 -19.39 30.42
C PHE A 592 8.65 -18.76 29.02
N PHE A 593 8.49 -19.57 27.95
CA PHE A 593 8.61 -19.07 26.59
C PHE A 593 7.64 -17.92 26.34
N GLU A 594 6.33 -18.15 26.52
CA GLU A 594 5.29 -17.15 26.24
C GLU A 594 5.45 -15.86 27.06
N PRO A 595 5.56 -15.89 28.41
CA PRO A 595 5.60 -14.64 29.17
C PRO A 595 6.84 -13.79 28.89
N VAL A 596 7.97 -14.43 28.62
CA VAL A 596 9.22 -13.73 28.32
C VAL A 596 9.25 -13.27 26.87
N ARG A 597 8.66 -14.02 25.94
CA ARG A 597 8.51 -13.61 24.55
C ARG A 597 7.57 -12.41 24.44
N TRP A 598 6.44 -12.44 25.13
CA TRP A 598 5.54 -11.29 25.25
C TRP A 598 6.27 -10.05 25.78
N LEU A 599 6.96 -10.14 26.93
CA LEU A 599 7.77 -9.03 27.46
C LEU A 599 8.80 -8.46 26.46
N GLN A 600 9.33 -9.32 25.58
CA GLN A 600 10.30 -8.95 24.56
C GLN A 600 9.64 -8.18 23.43
N LEU A 601 8.47 -8.64 22.97
CA LEU A 601 7.72 -8.04 21.87
C LEU A 601 7.07 -6.70 22.28
N GLU A 602 6.55 -6.61 23.51
CA GLU A 602 6.02 -5.37 24.10
C GLU A 602 7.11 -4.33 24.45
N GLY A 603 8.38 -4.64 24.21
CA GLY A 603 9.49 -3.74 24.54
C GLY A 603 9.72 -3.50 26.05
N ILE A 604 8.99 -4.18 26.93
CA ILE A 604 9.10 -4.08 28.39
C ILE A 604 10.49 -4.58 28.86
N SER A 605 11.07 -5.56 28.16
CA SER A 605 12.45 -6.00 28.38
C SER A 605 13.22 -6.28 27.10
N ARG A 606 14.42 -5.68 26.99
CA ARG A 606 15.40 -5.97 25.92
C ARG A 606 16.43 -7.04 26.30
N GLY A 607 16.30 -7.65 27.47
CA GLY A 607 17.28 -8.60 28.00
C GLY A 607 18.64 -7.96 28.33
N TYR A 608 19.68 -8.79 28.36
CA TYR A 608 21.07 -8.40 28.56
C TYR A 608 21.82 -8.33 27.23
N ALA A 609 22.96 -7.64 27.24
CA ALA A 609 23.80 -7.45 26.06
C ALA A 609 24.37 -8.76 25.48
N ASP A 610 24.35 -9.86 26.25
CA ASP A 610 24.74 -11.20 25.79
C ASP A 610 23.61 -11.96 25.07
N GLY A 611 22.46 -11.31 24.86
CA GLY A 611 21.29 -11.89 24.21
C GLY A 611 20.44 -12.78 25.11
N SER A 612 20.70 -12.83 26.42
CA SER A 612 19.86 -13.57 27.38
C SER A 612 18.80 -12.69 28.04
N PHE A 613 17.70 -13.27 28.49
CA PHE A 613 16.74 -12.62 29.37
C PHE A 613 17.21 -12.63 30.84
N GLY A 614 18.05 -13.60 31.21
CA GLY A 614 18.43 -13.88 32.60
C GLY A 614 17.30 -14.54 33.37
N LYS A 615 16.59 -15.49 32.75
CA LYS A 615 15.29 -16.00 33.20
C LYS A 615 15.27 -16.57 34.62
N ASP A 616 16.36 -17.24 35.02
CA ASP A 616 16.48 -17.91 36.33
C ASP A 616 17.15 -17.01 37.39
N ARG A 617 17.51 -15.77 37.04
CA ARG A 617 18.14 -14.83 37.98
C ARG A 617 17.07 -14.14 38.80
N ASP A 618 17.36 -13.93 40.08
CA ASP A 618 16.54 -13.09 40.96
C ASP A 618 16.37 -11.69 40.33
N ILE A 619 15.13 -11.19 40.26
CA ILE A 619 14.87 -9.82 39.82
C ILE A 619 15.21 -8.83 40.92
N SER A 620 15.86 -7.73 40.55
CA SER A 620 16.17 -6.66 41.51
C SER A 620 15.00 -5.69 41.69
N ARG A 621 15.01 -4.94 42.81
CA ARG A 621 13.98 -3.94 43.12
C ARG A 621 13.81 -2.90 42.02
N GLY A 622 14.92 -2.44 41.44
CA GLY A 622 14.90 -1.48 40.33
C GLY A 622 14.32 -2.08 39.05
N GLU A 623 14.68 -3.32 38.72
CA GLU A 623 14.14 -4.01 37.54
C GLU A 623 12.65 -4.32 37.69
N SER A 624 12.19 -4.68 38.89
CA SER A 624 10.77 -4.92 39.17
C SER A 624 9.92 -3.69 38.84
N LEU A 625 10.31 -2.51 39.33
CA LEU A 625 9.59 -1.28 39.03
C LEU A 625 9.77 -0.84 37.58
N ALA A 626 10.93 -1.10 36.96
CA ALA A 626 11.12 -0.81 35.54
C ALA A 626 10.22 -1.65 34.64
N PHE A 627 9.93 -2.91 34.99
CA PHE A 627 8.97 -3.75 34.26
C PHE A 627 7.56 -3.19 34.40
N ILE A 628 7.12 -2.92 35.63
CA ILE A 628 5.77 -2.39 35.91
C ILE A 628 5.57 -1.02 35.26
N HIS A 629 6.56 -0.13 35.36
CA HIS A 629 6.51 1.20 34.75
C HIS A 629 6.39 1.15 33.23
N ARG A 630 7.18 0.30 32.55
CA ARG A 630 7.09 0.17 31.09
C ARG A 630 5.78 -0.51 30.65
N TYR A 631 5.26 -1.41 31.46
CA TYR A 631 3.96 -2.03 31.18
C TYR A 631 2.81 -1.02 31.31
N LEU A 632 2.85 -0.15 32.32
CA LEU A 632 1.81 0.87 32.54
C LEU A 632 1.94 2.13 31.69
N ASP A 633 3.12 2.35 31.09
CA ASP A 633 3.51 3.54 30.31
C ASP A 633 2.90 4.87 30.83
N PRO A 634 3.21 5.27 32.07
CA PRO A 634 2.53 6.39 32.71
C PRO A 634 2.84 7.73 32.02
N VAL A 635 1.79 8.54 31.81
CA VAL A 635 1.84 9.85 31.13
C VAL A 635 2.60 10.92 31.93
N THR A 636 2.80 10.71 33.23
CA THR A 636 3.38 11.70 34.15
C THR A 636 4.80 11.32 34.57
N GLU A 637 5.78 12.17 34.24
CA GLU A 637 7.13 12.07 34.79
C GLU A 637 7.16 12.58 36.23
N ALA A 638 7.83 11.83 37.12
CA ALA A 638 8.01 12.23 38.51
C ALA A 638 9.20 13.18 38.65
N ASP A 639 8.97 14.36 39.25
CA ASP A 639 10.03 15.33 39.51
C ASP A 639 10.84 14.98 40.78
N GLY A 640 12.16 14.86 40.62
CA GLY A 640 13.14 14.81 41.70
C GLY A 640 13.64 13.41 42.08
N ALA A 641 14.63 13.35 43.00
CA ALA A 641 15.25 12.11 43.48
C ALA A 641 14.75 11.73 44.88
N PRO A 642 13.70 10.89 45.02
CA PRO A 642 13.09 10.58 46.32
C PRO A 642 13.98 9.74 47.23
N PHE A 643 15.02 9.10 46.69
CA PHE A 643 15.97 8.27 47.45
C PHE A 643 17.42 8.67 47.17
N PRO A 644 18.29 8.80 48.20
CA PRO A 644 19.68 9.23 48.03
C PRO A 644 20.53 8.28 47.18
N ASP A 645 20.20 6.99 47.15
CA ASP A 645 20.90 5.96 46.37
C ASP A 645 20.33 5.79 44.94
N VAL A 646 19.40 6.66 44.53
CA VAL A 646 18.81 6.69 43.19
C VAL A 646 18.76 8.15 42.66
N PRO A 647 19.93 8.77 42.39
CA PRO A 647 19.99 10.11 41.81
C PRO A 647 19.44 10.15 40.38
N GLU A 648 19.15 11.34 39.84
CA GLU A 648 18.58 11.56 38.49
C GLU A 648 19.32 10.84 37.35
N GLY A 649 20.63 10.62 37.48
CA GLY A 649 21.43 9.88 36.49
C GLY A 649 21.43 8.35 36.64
N HIS A 650 20.71 7.78 37.60
CA HIS A 650 20.68 6.34 37.84
C HIS A 650 19.78 5.61 36.82
N THR A 651 20.18 4.42 36.36
CA THR A 651 19.46 3.67 35.30
C THR A 651 18.00 3.34 35.62
N PHE A 652 17.65 3.28 36.91
CA PHE A 652 16.28 3.05 37.38
C PHE A 652 15.64 4.29 38.00
N HIS A 653 16.18 5.49 37.77
CA HIS A 653 15.69 6.72 38.41
C HIS A 653 14.20 6.96 38.14
N GLU A 654 13.83 7.08 36.88
CA GLU A 654 12.46 7.34 36.43
C GLU A 654 11.43 6.34 37.01
N PRO A 655 11.56 5.01 36.83
CA PRO A 655 10.57 4.07 37.36
C PRO A 655 10.51 4.04 38.89
N ILE A 656 11.61 4.34 39.58
CA ILE A 656 11.63 4.40 41.05
C ILE A 656 11.00 5.71 41.55
N ALA A 657 11.25 6.81 40.86
CA ALA A 657 10.69 8.12 41.20
C ALA A 657 9.17 8.12 41.02
N TRP A 658 8.69 7.61 39.88
CA TRP A 658 7.27 7.38 39.61
C TRP A 658 6.62 6.51 40.70
N ALA A 659 7.21 5.35 40.99
CA ALA A 659 6.65 4.44 41.99
C ALA A 659 6.63 5.04 43.41
N ALA A 660 7.51 5.99 43.72
CA ALA A 660 7.47 6.70 44.99
C ALA A 660 6.35 7.76 45.03
N ALA A 661 6.14 8.46 43.91
CA ALA A 661 5.07 9.45 43.76
C ALA A 661 3.67 8.80 43.86
N GLU A 662 3.50 7.64 43.23
CA GLU A 662 2.26 6.84 43.26
C GLU A 662 2.10 5.97 44.52
N GLU A 663 2.96 6.17 45.53
CA GLU A 663 2.99 5.39 46.78
C GLU A 663 3.13 3.86 46.63
N ILE A 664 3.54 3.37 45.46
CA ILE A 664 3.84 1.95 45.19
C ILE A 664 5.02 1.48 46.05
N THR A 665 6.00 2.37 46.30
CA THR A 665 7.14 2.14 47.19
C THR A 665 7.39 3.31 48.13
N ARG A 666 7.86 3.02 49.34
CA ARG A 666 8.28 4.03 50.35
C ARG A 666 9.78 3.95 50.69
N GLY A 667 10.52 3.09 50.01
CA GLY A 667 11.92 2.78 50.36
C GLY A 667 12.05 2.06 51.70
N TYR A 668 13.26 2.09 52.25
CA TYR A 668 13.60 1.51 53.54
C TYR A 668 13.65 2.59 54.64
N ALA A 669 13.64 2.14 55.90
CA ALA A 669 13.66 3.03 57.07
C ALA A 669 14.95 3.89 57.18
N ASP A 670 16.02 3.51 56.48
CA ASP A 670 17.26 4.30 56.36
C ASP A 670 17.20 5.38 55.26
N GLY A 671 16.07 5.48 54.55
CA GLY A 671 15.85 6.46 53.49
C GLY A 671 16.32 6.02 52.10
N GLU A 672 16.90 4.83 51.96
CA GLU A 672 17.37 4.29 50.67
C GLU A 672 16.31 3.42 49.98
N PHE A 673 16.42 3.24 48.65
CA PHE A 673 15.58 2.32 47.89
C PHE A 673 16.21 0.93 47.68
N LYS A 674 17.53 0.87 47.56
CA LYS A 674 18.37 -0.31 47.30
C LYS A 674 18.07 -0.98 45.96
N PRO A 675 18.26 -0.29 44.82
CA PRO A 675 17.79 -0.74 43.51
C PRO A 675 18.35 -2.09 43.06
N GLY A 676 19.59 -2.42 43.43
CA GLY A 676 20.22 -3.70 43.07
C GLY A 676 19.84 -4.89 43.96
N ARG A 677 19.03 -4.70 45.01
CA ARG A 677 18.65 -5.79 45.92
C ARG A 677 17.63 -6.70 45.26
N ALA A 678 17.81 -8.01 45.39
CA ALA A 678 16.79 -8.99 45.00
C ALA A 678 15.48 -8.82 45.77
N VAL A 679 14.36 -9.10 45.10
CA VAL A 679 13.00 -8.99 45.62
C VAL A 679 12.44 -10.37 45.97
N THR A 680 11.65 -10.44 47.05
CA THR A 680 10.87 -11.64 47.39
C THR A 680 9.54 -11.68 46.65
N ARG A 681 8.94 -12.86 46.51
CA ARG A 681 7.61 -13.03 45.88
C ARG A 681 6.57 -12.12 46.53
N GLY A 682 6.54 -12.04 47.86
CA GLY A 682 5.62 -11.16 48.59
C GLY A 682 5.88 -9.67 48.36
N GLU A 683 7.15 -9.25 48.29
CA GLU A 683 7.51 -7.87 47.96
C GLU A 683 7.09 -7.50 46.53
N PHE A 684 7.29 -8.39 45.55
CA PHE A 684 6.87 -8.16 44.16
C PHE A 684 5.34 -8.12 44.03
N ALA A 685 4.62 -9.01 44.72
CA ALA A 685 3.16 -8.95 44.80
C ALA A 685 2.66 -7.61 45.32
N SER A 686 3.31 -7.06 46.35
CA SER A 686 2.94 -5.75 46.89
C SER A 686 3.20 -4.60 45.93
N PHE A 687 4.17 -4.72 45.01
CA PHE A 687 4.35 -3.74 43.95
C PHE A 687 3.23 -3.82 42.92
N LEU A 688 2.88 -5.02 42.44
CA LEU A 688 1.79 -5.20 41.48
C LEU A 688 0.45 -4.71 42.05
N TYR A 689 0.09 -5.15 43.26
CA TYR A 689 -1.15 -4.77 43.91
C TYR A 689 -1.29 -3.25 44.04
N ARG A 690 -0.24 -2.56 44.48
CA ARG A 690 -0.30 -1.10 44.62
C ARG A 690 -0.31 -0.37 43.28
N ALA A 691 0.28 -0.96 42.24
CA ALA A 691 0.35 -0.36 40.92
C ALA A 691 -0.98 -0.53 40.15
N PHE A 692 -1.67 -1.65 40.35
CA PHE A 692 -2.85 -2.01 39.54
C PHE A 692 -4.17 -1.81 40.25
N ASP A 693 -4.29 -2.21 41.52
CA ASP A 693 -5.58 -2.14 42.22
C ASP A 693 -5.41 -2.01 43.75
N PRO A 694 -4.91 -0.87 44.26
CA PRO A 694 -4.64 -0.67 45.68
C PRO A 694 -5.89 -0.60 46.56
N GLU A 695 -7.08 -0.45 45.97
CA GLU A 695 -8.35 -0.33 46.69
C GLU A 695 -9.08 -1.67 46.85
N HIS A 696 -8.73 -2.67 46.04
CA HIS A 696 -9.40 -3.97 46.07
C HIS A 696 -9.08 -4.79 47.32
N LEU A 697 -10.14 -5.21 48.01
CA LEU A 697 -10.03 -6.10 49.15
C LEU A 697 -10.09 -7.56 48.70
N GLY A 698 -8.93 -8.23 48.61
CA GLY A 698 -8.84 -9.66 48.42
C GLY A 698 -9.60 -10.45 49.51
N PRO A 699 -9.88 -11.74 49.29
CA PRO A 699 -10.71 -12.56 50.16
C PRO A 699 -10.27 -12.57 51.64
N GLU A 700 -11.23 -12.72 52.56
CA GLU A 700 -10.95 -12.78 54.01
C GLU A 700 -9.99 -13.94 54.35
N ASP A 701 -10.14 -15.10 53.68
CA ASP A 701 -9.30 -16.27 53.86
C ASP A 701 -8.32 -16.45 52.68
N SER A 702 -7.04 -16.69 52.98
CA SER A 702 -6.06 -17.09 51.98
C SER A 702 -6.20 -18.57 51.60
N GLU A 703 -6.12 -18.88 50.30
CA GLU A 703 -6.03 -20.26 49.82
C GLU A 703 -4.64 -20.89 50.04
N PHE A 704 -3.63 -20.09 50.39
CA PHE A 704 -2.26 -20.55 50.58
C PHE A 704 -1.95 -20.86 52.05
N SER A 705 -1.39 -22.04 52.29
CA SER A 705 -1.08 -22.57 53.63
C SER A 705 -0.01 -21.79 54.41
N ASP A 706 0.82 -20.99 53.74
CA ASP A 706 1.93 -20.24 54.32
C ASP A 706 1.73 -18.71 54.29
N VAL A 707 0.51 -18.26 53.99
CA VAL A 707 0.13 -16.84 53.96
C VAL A 707 -0.78 -16.56 55.16
N VAL A 708 -0.18 -16.01 56.21
CA VAL A 708 -0.86 -15.77 57.49
C VAL A 708 -1.60 -14.43 57.47
N GLU A 709 -2.85 -14.42 57.92
CA GLU A 709 -3.67 -13.21 58.07
C GLU A 709 -2.91 -12.13 58.86
N GLY A 710 -2.93 -10.90 58.35
CA GLY A 710 -2.21 -9.76 58.93
C GLY A 710 -0.71 -9.72 58.65
N SER A 711 -0.15 -10.66 57.89
CA SER A 711 1.23 -10.57 57.40
C SER A 711 1.39 -9.41 56.39
N THR A 712 2.60 -8.87 56.27
CA THR A 712 2.90 -7.63 55.50
C THR A 712 2.43 -7.66 54.05
N HIS A 713 2.39 -8.84 53.43
CA HIS A 713 2.03 -9.02 52.02
C HIS A 713 0.67 -9.72 51.85
N TYR A 714 -0.06 -9.99 52.93
CA TYR A 714 -1.30 -10.78 52.92
C TYR A 714 -2.26 -10.29 51.83
N GLN A 715 -2.60 -9.00 51.89
CA GLN A 715 -3.56 -8.37 50.99
C GLN A 715 -3.19 -8.50 49.51
N ALA A 716 -1.93 -8.22 49.19
CA ALA A 716 -1.45 -8.30 47.82
C ALA A 716 -1.43 -9.73 47.28
N ILE A 717 -1.12 -10.70 48.16
CA ILE A 717 -1.04 -12.11 47.78
C ILE A 717 -2.45 -12.69 47.60
N THR A 718 -3.40 -12.37 48.48
CA THR A 718 -4.78 -12.85 48.35
C THR A 718 -5.49 -12.23 47.16
N TRP A 719 -5.23 -10.95 46.84
CA TRP A 719 -5.69 -10.31 45.60
C TRP A 719 -5.14 -11.01 44.35
N LEU A 720 -3.82 -11.22 44.26
CA LEU A 720 -3.24 -11.93 43.12
C LEU A 720 -3.85 -13.33 42.91
N ALA A 721 -4.29 -13.98 43.99
CA ALA A 721 -4.89 -15.30 43.94
C ALA A 721 -6.36 -15.25 43.50
N SER A 722 -7.15 -14.30 44.05
CA SER A 722 -8.56 -14.12 43.67
C SER A 722 -8.72 -13.75 42.21
N GLU A 723 -7.78 -12.94 41.71
CA GLU A 723 -7.70 -12.57 40.30
C GLU A 723 -6.99 -13.63 39.46
N GLY A 724 -6.69 -14.85 39.92
CA GLY A 724 -6.05 -15.88 39.08
C GLY A 724 -4.61 -15.57 38.58
N ILE A 725 -4.07 -14.38 38.87
CA ILE A 725 -2.73 -13.93 38.47
C ILE A 725 -1.64 -14.84 39.08
N SER A 726 -1.85 -15.34 40.31
CA SER A 726 -0.94 -16.29 40.97
C SER A 726 -1.65 -17.50 41.55
N GLU A 727 -1.24 -18.70 41.10
CA GLU A 727 -1.78 -19.99 41.57
C GLU A 727 -0.94 -20.63 42.69
N GLY A 728 0.12 -19.94 43.15
CA GLY A 728 1.08 -20.50 44.10
C GLY A 728 1.82 -21.74 43.59
N TYR A 729 2.21 -22.62 44.50
CA TYR A 729 2.91 -23.87 44.23
C TYR A 729 1.98 -25.08 44.46
N ARG A 730 2.29 -26.21 43.81
CA ARG A 730 1.50 -27.45 43.90
C ARG A 730 1.32 -28.00 45.32
N ASP A 731 2.15 -27.61 46.27
CA ASP A 731 2.03 -27.98 47.67
C ASP A 731 1.05 -27.10 48.46
N GLY A 732 0.35 -26.17 47.79
CA GLY A 732 -0.59 -25.23 48.40
C GLY A 732 0.11 -24.07 49.12
N SER A 733 1.36 -23.76 48.79
CA SER A 733 2.11 -22.61 49.35
C SER A 733 2.28 -21.49 48.33
N TYR A 734 2.42 -20.24 48.79
CA TYR A 734 2.81 -19.09 47.98
C TYR A 734 4.31 -18.78 48.06
N ARG A 735 4.93 -19.08 49.21
CA ARG A 735 6.34 -18.83 49.56
C ARG A 735 6.71 -17.34 49.54
N PRO A 736 6.06 -16.50 50.36
CA PRO A 736 6.22 -15.05 50.30
C PRO A 736 7.65 -14.56 50.55
N ALA A 737 8.43 -15.29 51.35
CA ALA A 737 9.82 -14.95 51.67
C ALA A 737 10.84 -15.46 50.63
N GLN A 738 10.42 -16.28 49.67
CA GLN A 738 11.30 -16.77 48.61
C GLN A 738 11.59 -15.65 47.61
N ARG A 739 12.82 -15.58 47.10
CA ARG A 739 13.17 -14.65 46.00
C ARG A 739 12.45 -15.03 44.72
N ILE A 740 12.05 -14.02 43.95
CA ILE A 740 11.38 -14.20 42.67
C ILE A 740 12.35 -14.00 41.51
N THR A 741 12.31 -14.90 40.54
CA THR A 741 13.12 -14.80 39.33
C THR A 741 12.52 -13.80 38.33
N ARG A 742 13.33 -13.32 37.38
CA ARG A 742 12.85 -12.46 36.28
C ARG A 742 11.73 -13.10 35.47
N ALA A 743 11.81 -14.40 35.20
CA ALA A 743 10.77 -15.10 34.42
C ALA A 743 9.49 -15.35 35.22
N GLU A 744 9.57 -15.57 36.53
CA GLU A 744 8.38 -15.61 37.38
C GLU A 744 7.72 -14.22 37.48
N ALA A 745 8.50 -13.14 37.57
CA ALA A 745 7.98 -11.77 37.50
C ALA A 745 7.30 -11.49 36.14
N ALA A 746 7.90 -11.92 35.03
CA ALA A 746 7.31 -11.86 33.70
C ALA A 746 5.97 -12.61 33.62
N THR A 747 5.91 -13.80 34.22
CA THR A 747 4.72 -14.65 34.22
C THR A 747 3.55 -13.99 34.95
N LEU A 748 3.80 -13.30 36.06
CA LEU A 748 2.74 -12.60 36.79
C LEU A 748 2.20 -11.40 36.00
N LEU A 749 3.06 -10.63 35.33
CA LEU A 749 2.62 -9.53 34.46
C LEU A 749 1.85 -10.03 33.24
N TYR A 750 2.35 -11.07 32.57
CA TYR A 750 1.69 -11.66 31.42
C TYR A 750 0.31 -12.22 31.76
N ARG A 751 0.16 -12.87 32.93
CA ARG A 751 -1.14 -13.37 33.37
C ARG A 751 -2.15 -12.26 33.64
N TYR A 752 -1.70 -11.17 34.25
CA TYR A 752 -2.55 -9.99 34.45
C TYR A 752 -3.04 -9.45 33.10
N GLU A 753 -2.14 -9.29 32.12
CA GLU A 753 -2.48 -8.86 30.76
C GLU A 753 -3.53 -9.77 30.10
N THR A 754 -3.28 -11.08 30.08
CA THR A 754 -4.18 -12.03 29.43
C THR A 754 -5.58 -12.04 30.06
N MET A 755 -5.69 -11.68 31.34
CA MET A 755 -6.98 -11.64 32.02
C MET A 755 -7.76 -10.36 31.74
N VAL A 756 -7.09 -9.21 31.71
CA VAL A 756 -7.72 -7.92 31.34
C VAL A 756 -8.20 -7.94 29.88
N ALA A 757 -7.56 -8.73 29.01
CA ALA A 757 -7.98 -8.93 27.63
C ALA A 757 -9.23 -9.81 27.47
N ASP A 758 -9.49 -10.77 28.39
CA ASP A 758 -10.66 -11.66 28.34
C ASP A 758 -11.94 -11.01 28.94
N GLU A 759 -11.80 -9.89 29.65
CA GLU A 759 -12.91 -9.14 30.26
C GLU A 759 -13.36 -7.89 29.45
N GLN A 760 -12.63 -7.55 28.39
CA GLN A 760 -12.98 -6.53 27.40
C GLN A 760 -13.63 -7.19 26.18
#